data_AF-A0A7W1R3K5-F1
#
_entry.id   AF-A0A7W1R3K5-F1
#
_cell.length_a   1.000
_cell.length_b   1.000
_cell.length_c   1.000
_cell.angle_alpha   90.00
_cell.angle_beta   90.00
_cell.angle_gamma   90.00
#
_symmetry.space_group_name_H-M   'P 1'
#
loop_
_entity.id
_entity.type
_entity.pdbx_description
1 polymer ?
#
loop_
_entity_poly.entity_id
_entity_poly.type
_entity_poly.pdbx_seq_one_letter_code
_entity_poly.pdbx_strand_id
1 'polypeptide(L)'
;MTTTALPAHAVVDEALRADIRLLTTLLGQTLVRSEGQALLDLVEMVRGQAKVGGLRDLPAEVDARLRAMDLHTTIRVVRAFTSYFHLANVTEQVHRGRTLSGQRADGGGWLERAVARFTAAGVRPEVVSEAVQRLAVRPVLTAHPTEAARRSILDKLRRIADLLELPDTAPRRRRLAEAVELLWHTDELRIGRPDPLDEARNGIYYLEGLGSAAVADVLDELREQLASIGVRLPPEARPLTFGTWIGGDRDGNPSVTPATTLQVLELQATHGISLLLSLVDNLRRELSVSQRVSGSSEQLLARLTESLDQLPEVEARYRRLNAEESYRLFLTCVGTRLQLTLRRVQQRVAHVPGRDYRNGGQLQGDLLLLHDSVREHQGELLATGSVDRLLRTAASTGLLLATMDVREHAAQHHHAIGQLLDAADGPAGQPAPGLVGVPTGTYAGLTRPARLAALSAELARATEPGADRRPSLDAAGARTAAVFDTIAEALDTLGPQAVESYIVSMTQGADDVLAAVVLARAAGLVDHAAGVARIGFVPLLETSDELESADAILETLLTDPSYRRLVSLRGDVQEVMLGYSDSNKAAGITTSQWQIHRAQRRSRELAARYGVRLRFFHGRGGSVGRGGGPTYEAVMALPRGSVDGQLKLTEQGEVISDKYALPVLARDNL
;
A
#
# COMPACT_ATOMS: atom_id res chain seq x y z
N MET A 1 -39.99 20.96 -34.88
CA MET A 1 -38.66 20.32 -34.94
C MET A 1 -38.04 20.43 -33.57
N THR A 2 -38.45 19.52 -32.68
CA THR A 2 -37.91 19.37 -31.33
C THR A 2 -36.74 18.43 -31.41
N THR A 3 -35.53 18.98 -31.27
CA THR A 3 -34.29 18.22 -31.16
C THR A 3 -34.34 17.45 -29.85
N THR A 4 -34.66 16.16 -29.93
CA THR A 4 -34.63 15.25 -28.78
C THR A 4 -33.17 15.08 -28.38
N ALA A 5 -32.80 15.64 -27.22
CA ALA A 5 -31.50 15.40 -26.63
C ALA A 5 -31.34 13.89 -26.35
N LEU A 6 -30.26 13.30 -26.85
CA LEU A 6 -29.91 11.91 -26.53
C LEU A 6 -29.66 11.78 -25.02
N PRO A 7 -30.09 10.68 -24.37
CA PRO A 7 -29.82 10.46 -22.95
C PRO A 7 -28.31 10.45 -22.69
N ALA A 8 -27.87 11.00 -21.56
CA ALA A 8 -26.45 11.17 -21.21
C ALA A 8 -25.62 9.88 -21.35
N HIS A 9 -26.20 8.71 -21.04
CA HIS A 9 -25.57 7.40 -21.24
C HIS A 9 -25.26 7.07 -22.71
N ALA A 10 -26.11 7.48 -23.66
CA ALA A 10 -25.90 7.23 -25.08
C ALA A 10 -24.81 8.15 -25.68
N VAL A 11 -24.67 9.37 -25.15
CA VAL A 11 -23.63 10.34 -25.57
C VAL A 11 -22.25 9.92 -25.07
N VAL A 12 -22.15 9.40 -23.83
CA VAL A 12 -20.90 8.86 -23.26
C VAL A 12 -20.40 7.67 -24.08
N ASP A 13 -21.30 6.78 -24.50
CA ASP A 13 -20.96 5.62 -25.33
C ASP A 13 -20.49 6.05 -26.74
N GLU A 14 -21.07 7.09 -27.33
CA GLU A 14 -20.63 7.60 -28.65
C GLU A 14 -19.24 8.27 -28.59
N ALA A 15 -18.99 9.10 -27.58
CA ALA A 15 -17.70 9.76 -27.39
C ALA A 15 -16.58 8.75 -27.10
N LEU A 16 -16.83 7.75 -26.26
CA LEU A 16 -15.91 6.64 -25.99
C LEU A 16 -15.57 5.89 -27.29
N ARG A 17 -16.58 5.50 -28.06
CA ARG A 17 -16.37 4.84 -29.35
C ARG A 17 -15.59 5.70 -30.34
N ALA A 18 -15.78 7.03 -30.32
CA ALA A 18 -15.04 7.95 -31.18
C ALA A 18 -13.55 8.00 -30.85
N ASP A 19 -13.19 8.11 -29.56
CA ASP A 19 -11.79 8.09 -29.13
C ASP A 19 -11.13 6.72 -29.35
N ILE A 20 -11.84 5.61 -29.10
CA ILE A 20 -11.34 4.26 -29.43
C ILE A 20 -11.06 4.15 -30.93
N ARG A 21 -11.97 4.63 -31.79
CA ARG A 21 -11.75 4.64 -33.24
C ARG A 21 -10.53 5.47 -33.61
N LEU A 22 -10.39 6.67 -33.03
CA LEU A 22 -9.24 7.55 -33.27
C LEU A 22 -7.92 6.83 -32.94
N LEU A 23 -7.77 6.30 -31.72
CA LEU A 23 -6.53 5.65 -31.31
C LEU A 23 -6.25 4.38 -32.13
N THR A 24 -7.28 3.61 -32.47
CA THR A 24 -7.14 2.42 -33.32
C THR A 24 -6.69 2.81 -34.73
N THR A 25 -7.23 3.88 -35.29
CA THR A 25 -6.79 4.41 -36.60
C THR A 25 -5.34 4.87 -36.54
N LEU A 26 -4.93 5.57 -35.48
CA LEU A 26 -3.55 5.99 -35.29
C LEU A 26 -2.60 4.78 -35.18
N LEU A 27 -2.99 3.75 -34.42
CA LEU A 27 -2.24 2.50 -34.33
C LEU A 27 -2.11 1.82 -35.69
N GLY A 28 -3.21 1.72 -36.46
CA GLY A 28 -3.18 1.16 -37.80
C GLY A 28 -2.24 1.91 -38.75
N GLN A 29 -2.25 3.25 -38.70
CA GLN A 29 -1.32 4.08 -39.46
C GLN A 29 0.14 3.85 -39.03
N THR A 30 0.39 3.68 -37.74
CA THR A 30 1.71 3.31 -37.21
C THR A 30 2.15 1.94 -37.72
N LEU A 31 1.28 0.92 -37.70
CA LEU A 31 1.60 -0.40 -38.23
C LEU A 31 1.96 -0.32 -39.73
N VAL A 32 1.21 0.44 -40.52
CA VAL A 32 1.53 0.61 -41.95
C VAL A 32 2.89 1.27 -42.15
N ARG A 33 3.22 2.31 -41.38
CA ARG A 33 4.52 3.01 -41.48
C ARG A 33 5.69 2.14 -41.04
N SER A 34 5.57 1.46 -39.91
CA SER A 34 6.68 0.73 -39.28
C SER A 34 6.86 -0.68 -39.84
N GLU A 35 5.76 -1.32 -40.24
CA GLU A 35 5.70 -2.76 -40.48
C GLU A 35 5.12 -3.15 -41.85
N GLY A 36 4.45 -2.22 -42.53
CA GLY A 36 3.83 -2.39 -43.86
C GLY A 36 2.35 -2.79 -43.82
N GLN A 37 1.67 -2.61 -44.95
CA GLN A 37 0.22 -2.86 -45.10
C GLN A 37 -0.19 -4.30 -44.79
N ALA A 38 0.66 -5.27 -45.14
CA ALA A 38 0.36 -6.69 -44.96
C ALA A 38 0.12 -7.09 -43.49
N LEU A 39 0.81 -6.46 -42.53
CA LEU A 39 0.59 -6.72 -41.12
C LEU A 39 -0.77 -6.18 -40.66
N LEU A 40 -1.14 -4.97 -41.09
CA LEU A 40 -2.44 -4.40 -40.76
C LEU A 40 -3.57 -5.26 -41.32
N ASP A 41 -3.46 -5.71 -42.58
CA ASP A 41 -4.46 -6.58 -43.21
C ASP A 41 -4.64 -7.89 -42.42
N LEU A 42 -3.53 -8.45 -41.90
CA LEU A 42 -3.56 -9.65 -41.09
C LEU A 42 -4.26 -9.42 -39.73
N VAL A 43 -3.95 -8.32 -39.04
CA VAL A 43 -4.61 -7.94 -37.79
C VAL A 43 -6.10 -7.71 -38.00
N GLU A 44 -6.49 -6.99 -39.06
CA GLU A 44 -7.89 -6.73 -39.38
C GLU A 44 -8.65 -8.00 -39.78
N MET A 45 -7.99 -8.94 -40.48
CA MET A 45 -8.56 -10.25 -40.79
C MET A 45 -8.92 -11.00 -39.49
N VAL A 46 -7.98 -11.10 -38.54
CA VAL A 46 -8.23 -11.77 -37.25
C VAL A 46 -9.33 -11.07 -36.45
N ARG A 47 -9.30 -9.73 -36.41
CA ARG A 47 -10.31 -8.92 -35.72
C ARG A 47 -11.70 -9.08 -36.34
N GLY A 48 -11.77 -9.19 -37.66
CA GLY A 48 -13.02 -9.41 -38.39
C GLY A 48 -13.67 -10.75 -38.02
N GLN A 49 -12.89 -11.83 -37.96
CA GLN A 49 -13.39 -13.15 -37.57
C GLN A 49 -13.89 -13.19 -36.12
N ALA A 50 -13.15 -12.56 -35.21
CA ALA A 50 -13.56 -12.45 -33.81
C ALA A 50 -14.94 -11.76 -33.63
N LYS A 51 -15.33 -10.86 -34.56
CA LYS A 51 -16.63 -10.16 -34.52
C LYS A 51 -17.80 -10.98 -35.08
N VAL A 52 -17.56 -11.89 -36.03
CA VAL A 52 -18.63 -12.55 -36.81
C VAL A 52 -19.06 -13.89 -36.21
N GLY A 53 -18.13 -14.70 -35.70
CA GLY A 53 -18.42 -16.07 -35.24
C GLY A 53 -17.58 -16.57 -34.06
N GLY A 54 -16.71 -15.73 -33.51
CA GLY A 54 -15.77 -16.12 -32.46
C GLY A 54 -14.58 -16.95 -32.99
N LEU A 55 -13.54 -17.08 -32.16
CA LEU A 55 -12.28 -17.75 -32.56
C LEU A 55 -12.34 -19.29 -32.52
N ARG A 56 -13.49 -19.88 -32.18
CA ARG A 56 -13.65 -21.35 -32.04
C ARG A 56 -13.98 -22.04 -33.37
N ASP A 57 -14.67 -21.34 -34.26
CA ASP A 57 -15.11 -21.85 -35.57
C ASP A 57 -14.53 -20.97 -36.70
N LEU A 58 -13.20 -20.84 -36.74
CA LEU A 58 -12.52 -20.08 -37.77
C LEU A 58 -12.75 -20.72 -39.15
N PRO A 59 -12.99 -19.92 -40.21
CA PRO A 59 -12.99 -20.44 -41.58
C PRO A 59 -11.67 -21.17 -41.88
N ALA A 60 -11.75 -22.32 -42.57
CA ALA A 60 -10.58 -23.18 -42.80
C ALA A 60 -9.38 -22.44 -43.44
N GLU A 61 -9.66 -21.47 -44.31
CA GLU A 61 -8.63 -20.62 -44.93
C GLU A 61 -7.91 -19.71 -43.92
N VAL A 62 -8.65 -19.19 -42.93
CA VAL A 62 -8.09 -18.35 -41.86
C VAL A 62 -7.27 -19.20 -40.88
N ASP A 63 -7.80 -20.35 -40.46
CA ASP A 63 -7.07 -21.27 -39.57
C ASP A 63 -5.77 -21.75 -40.21
N ALA A 64 -5.81 -22.17 -41.48
CA ALA A 64 -4.62 -22.55 -42.23
C ALA A 64 -3.58 -21.41 -42.32
N ARG A 65 -4.04 -20.18 -42.57
CA ARG A 65 -3.18 -19.00 -42.64
C ARG A 65 -2.54 -18.67 -41.29
N LEU A 66 -3.28 -18.76 -40.18
CA LEU A 66 -2.74 -18.54 -38.84
C LEU A 66 -1.71 -19.61 -38.45
N ARG A 67 -1.95 -20.89 -38.80
CA ARG A 67 -1.00 -21.99 -38.56
C ARG A 67 0.27 -21.88 -39.39
N ALA A 68 0.19 -21.26 -40.57
CA ALA A 68 1.32 -21.06 -41.46
C ALA A 68 2.18 -19.82 -41.12
N MET A 69 1.77 -19.00 -40.13
CA MET A 69 2.53 -17.82 -39.74
C MET A 69 3.87 -18.21 -39.10
N ASP A 70 4.94 -17.54 -39.53
CA ASP A 70 6.21 -17.62 -38.85
C ASP A 70 6.15 -16.94 -37.46
N LEU A 71 7.09 -17.30 -36.58
CA LEU A 71 7.13 -16.79 -35.21
C LEU A 71 7.29 -15.26 -35.15
N HIS A 72 8.06 -14.67 -36.07
CA HIS A 72 8.31 -13.22 -36.09
C HIS A 72 7.02 -12.44 -36.42
N THR A 73 6.28 -12.87 -37.43
CA THR A 73 4.98 -12.32 -37.79
C THR A 73 3.96 -12.54 -36.67
N THR A 74 3.98 -13.73 -36.04
CA THR A 74 3.11 -14.06 -34.89
C THR A 74 3.31 -13.09 -33.73
N ILE A 75 4.56 -12.83 -33.33
CA ILE A 75 4.88 -11.88 -32.26
C ILE A 75 4.34 -10.49 -32.61
N ARG A 76 4.51 -10.01 -33.84
CA ARG A 76 4.01 -8.68 -34.26
C ARG A 76 2.49 -8.57 -34.23
N VAL A 77 1.77 -9.63 -34.62
CA VAL A 77 0.30 -9.68 -34.51
C VAL A 77 -0.13 -9.66 -33.04
N VAL A 78 0.49 -10.47 -32.19
CA VAL A 78 0.20 -10.47 -30.74
C VAL A 78 0.42 -9.09 -30.14
N ARG A 79 1.57 -8.45 -30.40
CA ARG A 79 1.86 -7.08 -29.94
C ARG A 79 0.86 -6.04 -30.43
N ALA A 80 0.36 -6.20 -31.66
CA ALA A 80 -0.66 -5.29 -32.20
C ALA A 80 -1.96 -5.40 -31.42
N PHE A 81 -2.39 -6.62 -31.07
CA PHE A 81 -3.55 -6.83 -30.19
C PHE A 81 -3.30 -6.34 -28.76
N THR A 82 -2.12 -6.59 -28.17
CA THR A 82 -1.75 -6.05 -26.85
C THR A 82 -1.85 -4.52 -26.84
N SER A 83 -1.27 -3.86 -27.83
CA SER A 83 -1.34 -2.40 -27.99
C SER A 83 -2.78 -1.93 -28.16
N TYR A 84 -3.60 -2.64 -28.94
CA TYR A 84 -5.02 -2.34 -29.08
C TYR A 84 -5.76 -2.39 -27.74
N PHE A 85 -5.55 -3.45 -26.94
CA PHE A 85 -6.18 -3.57 -25.62
C PHE A 85 -5.72 -2.49 -24.66
N HIS A 86 -4.43 -2.15 -24.64
CA HIS A 86 -3.94 -1.03 -23.84
C HIS A 86 -4.61 0.31 -24.21
N LEU A 87 -4.75 0.60 -25.51
CA LEU A 87 -5.41 1.82 -25.98
C LEU A 87 -6.91 1.83 -25.68
N ALA A 88 -7.59 0.68 -25.80
CA ALA A 88 -9.00 0.55 -25.43
C ALA A 88 -9.20 0.79 -23.93
N ASN A 89 -8.43 0.11 -23.09
CA ASN A 89 -8.53 0.19 -21.63
C ASN A 89 -8.25 1.62 -21.13
N VAL A 90 -7.18 2.28 -21.60
CA VAL A 90 -6.87 3.64 -21.16
C VAL A 90 -7.95 4.64 -21.61
N THR A 91 -8.56 4.42 -22.77
CA THR A 91 -9.67 5.27 -23.24
C THR A 91 -10.90 5.06 -22.37
N GLU A 92 -11.26 3.81 -22.05
CA GLU A 92 -12.35 3.49 -21.14
C GLU A 92 -12.12 4.13 -19.75
N GLN A 93 -10.90 4.02 -19.22
CA GLN A 93 -10.52 4.64 -17.94
C GLN A 93 -10.72 6.16 -17.95
N VAL A 94 -10.32 6.86 -19.02
CA VAL A 94 -10.54 8.31 -19.17
C VAL A 94 -12.03 8.64 -19.20
N HIS A 95 -12.82 7.95 -20.01
CA HIS A 95 -14.26 8.19 -20.12
C HIS A 95 -15.02 7.85 -18.83
N ARG A 96 -14.58 6.81 -18.11
CA ARG A 96 -15.07 6.51 -16.76
C ARG A 96 -14.75 7.65 -15.79
N GLY A 97 -13.52 8.17 -15.82
CA GLY A 97 -13.12 9.34 -15.03
C GLY A 97 -13.98 10.58 -15.29
N ARG A 98 -14.32 10.86 -16.55
CA ARG A 98 -15.25 11.94 -16.93
C ARG A 98 -16.65 11.73 -16.38
N THR A 99 -17.15 10.49 -16.48
CA THR A 99 -18.48 10.12 -15.98
C THR A 99 -18.55 10.34 -14.46
N LEU A 100 -17.55 9.86 -13.73
CA LEU A 100 -17.45 10.06 -12.27
C LEU A 100 -17.35 11.54 -11.90
N SER A 101 -16.56 12.32 -12.64
CA SER A 101 -16.46 13.76 -12.43
C SER A 101 -17.78 14.48 -12.66
N GLY A 102 -18.54 14.10 -13.70
CA GLY A 102 -19.87 14.63 -13.97
C GLY A 102 -20.87 14.28 -12.87
N GLN A 103 -20.92 13.00 -12.45
CA GLN A 103 -21.76 12.56 -11.33
C GLN A 103 -21.45 13.31 -10.04
N ARG A 104 -20.16 13.57 -9.78
CA ARG A 104 -19.71 14.34 -8.63
C ARG A 104 -20.11 15.82 -8.72
N ALA A 105 -20.08 16.42 -9.90
CA ALA A 105 -20.52 17.80 -10.11
C ALA A 105 -22.05 17.95 -9.93
N ASP A 106 -22.83 16.95 -10.37
CA ASP A 106 -24.29 16.99 -10.32
C ASP A 106 -24.86 16.57 -8.94
N GLY A 107 -24.23 15.59 -8.27
CA GLY A 107 -24.77 14.91 -7.09
C GLY A 107 -23.84 14.85 -5.87
N GLY A 108 -22.77 15.64 -5.88
CA GLY A 108 -21.79 15.73 -4.79
C GLY A 108 -20.78 14.57 -4.73
N GLY A 109 -19.77 14.70 -3.87
CA GLY A 109 -18.77 13.65 -3.63
C GLY A 109 -19.28 12.49 -2.76
N TRP A 110 -18.53 11.38 -2.69
CA TRP A 110 -18.86 10.26 -1.77
C TRP A 110 -18.85 10.69 -0.30
N LEU A 111 -17.89 11.52 0.08
CA LEU A 111 -17.75 12.03 1.46
C LEU A 111 -18.87 12.99 1.83
N GLU A 112 -19.25 13.87 0.90
CA GLU A 112 -20.40 14.76 1.04
C GLU A 112 -21.71 13.96 1.23
N ARG A 113 -21.93 12.93 0.39
CA ARG A 113 -23.08 12.03 0.56
C ARG A 113 -23.06 11.30 1.90
N ALA A 114 -21.90 10.87 2.39
CA ALA A 114 -21.77 10.22 3.68
C ALA A 114 -22.15 11.17 4.83
N VAL A 115 -21.65 12.41 4.81
CA VAL A 115 -21.98 13.43 5.81
C VAL A 115 -23.47 13.80 5.74
N ALA A 116 -24.03 13.98 4.55
CA ALA A 116 -25.47 14.22 4.38
C ALA A 116 -26.33 13.10 4.98
N ARG A 117 -25.91 11.84 4.84
CA ARG A 117 -26.57 10.69 5.48
C ARG A 117 -26.49 10.73 7.00
N PHE A 118 -25.36 11.15 7.58
CA PHE A 118 -25.23 11.31 9.03
C PHE A 118 -26.18 12.38 9.55
N THR A 119 -26.23 13.54 8.88
CA THR A 119 -27.14 14.64 9.21
C THR A 119 -28.60 14.23 9.09
N ALA A 120 -28.98 13.57 7.98
CA ALA A 120 -30.35 13.11 7.76
C ALA A 120 -30.80 12.06 8.78
N ALA A 121 -29.87 11.22 9.26
CA ALA A 121 -30.11 10.23 10.31
C ALA A 121 -30.08 10.82 11.74
N GLY A 122 -29.79 12.12 11.91
CA GLY A 122 -29.70 12.76 13.22
C GLY A 122 -28.52 12.27 14.07
N VAL A 123 -27.43 11.82 13.45
CA VAL A 123 -26.22 11.40 14.17
C VAL A 123 -25.56 12.63 14.79
N ARG A 124 -25.32 12.58 16.09
CA ARG A 124 -24.69 13.71 16.80
C ARG A 124 -23.21 13.88 16.39
N PRO A 125 -22.70 15.11 16.24
CA PRO A 125 -21.31 15.37 15.87
C PRO A 125 -20.27 14.67 16.76
N GLU A 126 -20.55 14.50 18.05
CA GLU A 126 -19.63 13.86 19.00
C GLU A 126 -19.39 12.39 18.62
N VAL A 127 -20.44 11.69 18.18
CA VAL A 127 -20.35 10.29 17.74
C VAL A 127 -19.51 10.17 16.48
N VAL A 128 -19.65 11.12 15.56
CA VAL A 128 -18.83 11.17 14.34
C VAL A 128 -17.38 11.49 14.70
N SER A 129 -17.13 12.41 15.62
CA SER A 129 -15.79 12.74 16.11
C SER A 129 -15.08 11.53 16.72
N GLU A 130 -15.76 10.76 17.58
CA GLU A 130 -15.23 9.51 18.17
C GLU A 130 -14.91 8.43 17.11
N ALA A 131 -15.68 8.37 16.02
CA ALA A 131 -15.40 7.47 14.91
C ALA A 131 -14.20 7.94 14.08
N VAL A 132 -14.13 9.24 13.77
CA VAL A 132 -13.04 9.85 13.01
C VAL A 132 -11.69 9.72 13.71
N GLN A 133 -11.64 9.85 15.04
CA GLN A 133 -10.41 9.64 15.83
C GLN A 133 -9.81 8.24 15.66
N ARG A 134 -10.63 7.25 15.27
CA ARG A 134 -10.22 5.86 15.06
C ARG A 134 -10.14 5.48 13.59
N LEU A 135 -10.55 6.38 12.69
CA LEU A 135 -10.59 6.13 11.26
C LEU A 135 -9.18 5.81 10.77
N ALA A 136 -9.04 4.64 10.15
CA ALA A 136 -7.79 4.18 9.56
C ALA A 136 -8.11 3.24 8.40
N VAL A 137 -8.01 3.76 7.19
CA VAL A 137 -8.12 3.00 5.95
C VAL A 137 -6.72 2.73 5.43
N ARG A 138 -6.42 1.46 5.12
CA ARG A 138 -5.14 1.02 4.59
C ARG A 138 -5.32 0.04 3.43
N PRO A 139 -5.34 0.55 2.18
CA PRO A 139 -5.19 -0.29 0.99
C PRO A 139 -3.76 -0.86 0.94
N VAL A 140 -3.62 -2.17 0.72
CA VAL A 140 -2.34 -2.90 0.74
C VAL A 140 -2.03 -3.45 -0.64
N LEU A 141 -1.11 -2.83 -1.36
CA LEU A 141 -0.76 -3.20 -2.73
C LEU A 141 -0.01 -4.55 -2.76
N THR A 142 -0.40 -5.42 -3.69
CA THR A 142 0.34 -6.66 -3.97
C THR A 142 1.01 -6.61 -5.34
N ALA A 143 1.97 -7.51 -5.55
CA ALA A 143 2.51 -7.74 -6.88
C ALA A 143 1.40 -8.24 -7.82
N HIS A 144 1.54 -7.95 -9.12
CA HIS A 144 0.65 -8.53 -10.13
C HIS A 144 1.20 -9.88 -10.60
N PRO A 145 0.41 -10.97 -10.55
CA PRO A 145 0.86 -12.30 -11.00
C PRO A 145 1.17 -12.44 -12.50
N THR A 146 0.73 -11.51 -13.36
CA THR A 146 0.79 -11.64 -14.84
C THR A 146 1.00 -10.32 -15.59
N GLU A 147 0.51 -9.18 -15.09
CA GLU A 147 0.70 -7.88 -15.76
C GLU A 147 2.09 -7.33 -15.43
N ALA A 148 3.00 -7.61 -16.35
CA ALA A 148 4.38 -7.16 -16.34
C ALA A 148 4.55 -5.80 -17.04
N ALA A 149 3.47 -5.03 -17.23
CA ALA A 149 3.53 -3.73 -17.91
C ALA A 149 4.63 -2.89 -17.25
N ARG A 150 5.68 -2.61 -18.03
CA ARG A 150 6.84 -1.87 -17.55
C ARG A 150 6.42 -0.44 -17.25
N ARG A 151 7.08 0.23 -16.30
CA ARG A 151 6.91 1.68 -16.05
C ARG A 151 6.87 2.50 -17.34
N SER A 152 7.73 2.18 -18.30
CA SER A 152 7.79 2.85 -19.60
C SER A 152 6.53 2.71 -20.45
N ILE A 153 5.74 1.63 -20.29
CA ILE A 153 4.41 1.47 -20.91
C ILE A 153 3.40 2.31 -20.13
N LEU A 154 3.40 2.21 -18.79
CA LEU A 154 2.50 2.99 -17.93
C LEU A 154 2.63 4.50 -18.16
N ASP A 155 3.85 5.03 -18.27
CA ASP A 155 4.12 6.44 -18.57
C ASP A 155 3.53 6.88 -19.92
N LYS A 156 3.56 5.99 -20.92
CA LYS A 156 2.99 6.26 -22.26
C LYS A 156 1.47 6.23 -22.23
N LEU A 157 0.89 5.26 -21.54
CA LEU A 157 -0.56 5.20 -21.33
C LEU A 157 -1.05 6.42 -20.55
N ARG A 158 -0.33 6.83 -19.50
CA ARG A 158 -0.58 8.08 -18.78
C ARG A 158 -0.56 9.29 -19.69
N ARG A 159 0.46 9.40 -20.56
CA ARG A 159 0.57 10.48 -21.53
C ARG A 159 -0.60 10.49 -22.53
N ILE A 160 -1.02 9.31 -23.01
CA ILE A 160 -2.19 9.18 -23.89
C ILE A 160 -3.45 9.62 -23.16
N ALA A 161 -3.66 9.19 -21.91
CA ALA A 161 -4.78 9.60 -21.08
C ALA A 161 -4.84 11.13 -20.91
N ASP A 162 -3.72 11.76 -20.54
CA ASP A 162 -3.63 13.21 -20.39
C ASP A 162 -3.96 13.95 -21.70
N LEU A 163 -3.53 13.40 -22.85
CA LEU A 163 -3.83 13.97 -24.16
C LEU A 163 -5.30 13.80 -24.54
N LEU A 164 -5.96 12.70 -24.17
CA LEU A 164 -7.38 12.49 -24.43
C LEU A 164 -8.25 13.51 -23.69
N GLU A 165 -7.83 13.98 -22.52
CA GLU A 165 -8.52 15.03 -21.74
C GLU A 165 -8.47 16.43 -22.38
N LEU A 166 -7.57 16.65 -23.34
CA LEU A 166 -7.48 17.92 -24.04
C LEU A 166 -8.54 18.02 -25.17
N PRO A 167 -9.01 19.24 -25.49
CA PRO A 167 -9.90 19.47 -26.62
C PRO A 167 -9.33 18.93 -27.93
N ASP A 168 -10.19 18.33 -28.75
CA ASP A 168 -9.79 17.69 -29.99
C ASP A 168 -9.33 18.70 -31.04
N THR A 169 -8.01 18.79 -31.21
CA THR A 169 -7.34 19.74 -32.09
C THR A 169 -6.25 19.04 -32.90
N ALA A 170 -5.85 19.63 -34.04
CA ALA A 170 -4.78 19.06 -34.87
C ALA A 170 -3.45 18.85 -34.09
N PRO A 171 -3.00 19.77 -33.21
CA PRO A 171 -1.83 19.54 -32.37
C PRO A 171 -2.01 18.38 -31.38
N ARG A 172 -3.19 18.22 -30.76
CA ARG A 172 -3.50 17.07 -29.90
C ARG A 172 -3.39 15.76 -30.67
N ARG A 173 -4.04 15.67 -31.84
CA ARG A 173 -4.03 14.46 -32.69
C ARG A 173 -2.61 14.08 -33.11
N ARG A 174 -1.76 15.06 -33.43
CA ARG A 174 -0.33 14.82 -33.72
C ARG A 174 0.41 14.21 -32.52
N ARG A 175 0.25 14.80 -31.33
CA ARG A 175 0.86 14.28 -30.09
C ARG A 175 0.34 12.91 -29.70
N LEU A 176 -0.94 12.62 -29.96
CA LEU A 176 -1.50 11.27 -29.78
C LEU A 176 -0.85 10.28 -30.74
N ALA A 177 -0.68 10.64 -32.01
CA ALA A 177 0.00 9.80 -33.00
C ALA A 177 1.44 9.50 -32.57
N GLU A 178 2.19 10.52 -32.12
CA GLU A 178 3.55 10.36 -31.58
C GLU A 178 3.57 9.41 -30.37
N ALA A 179 2.62 9.55 -29.44
CA ALA A 179 2.55 8.71 -28.24
C ALA A 179 2.18 7.26 -28.57
N VAL A 180 1.24 7.03 -29.49
CA VAL A 180 0.83 5.69 -29.96
C VAL A 180 1.97 5.01 -30.72
N GLU A 181 2.70 5.76 -31.56
CA GLU A 181 3.87 5.24 -32.26
C GLU A 181 5.01 4.89 -31.31
N LEU A 182 5.26 5.73 -30.31
CA LEU A 182 6.26 5.42 -29.28
C LEU A 182 5.85 4.23 -28.40
N LEU A 183 4.55 4.03 -28.16
CA LEU A 183 4.02 2.83 -27.50
C LEU A 183 4.35 1.58 -28.32
N TRP A 184 4.07 1.59 -29.63
CA TRP A 184 4.40 0.49 -30.55
C TRP A 184 5.90 0.15 -30.57
N HIS A 185 6.76 1.16 -30.55
CA HIS A 185 8.22 0.96 -30.54
C HIS A 185 8.78 0.61 -29.15
N THR A 186 7.97 0.59 -28.10
CA THR A 186 8.39 0.15 -26.77
C THR A 186 8.12 -1.33 -26.60
N ASP A 187 9.11 -2.05 -26.09
CA ASP A 187 8.93 -3.45 -25.73
C ASP A 187 8.04 -3.58 -24.49
N GLU A 188 6.92 -4.27 -24.66
CA GLU A 188 5.88 -4.47 -23.63
C GLU A 188 6.23 -5.62 -22.68
N LEU A 189 7.00 -6.60 -23.16
CA LEU A 189 7.36 -7.78 -22.41
C LEU A 189 8.64 -7.56 -21.62
N ARG A 190 8.72 -8.22 -20.47
CA ARG A 190 9.97 -8.40 -19.74
C ARG A 190 10.66 -9.64 -20.31
N ILE A 191 11.96 -9.56 -20.57
CA ILE A 191 12.76 -10.64 -21.17
C ILE A 191 12.89 -11.84 -20.21
N GLY A 192 12.67 -11.65 -18.91
CA GLY A 192 12.70 -12.70 -17.88
C GLY A 192 11.60 -12.57 -16.83
N ARG A 193 11.52 -13.56 -15.93
CA ARG A 193 10.62 -13.52 -14.77
C ARG A 193 10.92 -12.26 -13.95
N PRO A 194 9.89 -11.49 -13.51
CA PRO A 194 10.09 -10.32 -12.66
C PRO A 194 10.92 -10.63 -11.42
N ASP A 195 11.93 -9.80 -11.16
CA ASP A 195 12.58 -9.71 -9.84
C ASP A 195 11.62 -8.96 -8.90
N PRO A 196 11.48 -9.35 -7.61
CA PRO A 196 10.76 -8.58 -6.60
C PRO A 196 11.04 -7.06 -6.63
N LEU A 197 12.26 -6.63 -6.96
CA LEU A 197 12.58 -5.20 -7.09
C LEU A 197 11.85 -4.53 -8.28
N ASP A 198 11.65 -5.23 -9.38
CA ASP A 198 10.91 -4.70 -10.53
C ASP A 198 9.41 -4.64 -10.29
N GLU A 199 8.89 -5.56 -9.46
CA GLU A 199 7.52 -5.47 -8.96
C GLU A 199 7.36 -4.28 -8.01
N ALA A 200 8.35 -4.06 -7.13
CA ALA A 200 8.34 -2.94 -6.20
C ALA A 200 8.32 -1.60 -6.93
N ARG A 201 9.12 -1.44 -8.00
CA ARG A 201 9.11 -0.23 -8.84
C ARG A 201 7.73 0.08 -9.43
N ASN A 202 6.98 -0.95 -9.82
CA ASN A 202 5.62 -0.78 -10.33
C ASN A 202 4.66 -0.34 -9.20
N GLY A 203 4.71 -0.96 -8.03
CA GLY A 203 3.91 -0.53 -6.87
C GLY A 203 4.22 0.92 -6.45
N ILE A 204 5.51 1.26 -6.39
CA ILE A 204 6.00 2.61 -6.07
C ILE A 204 5.46 3.64 -7.06
N TYR A 205 5.41 3.33 -8.37
CA TYR A 205 4.86 4.25 -9.38
C TYR A 205 3.44 4.71 -9.04
N TYR A 206 2.55 3.79 -8.64
CA TYR A 206 1.19 4.14 -8.24
C TYR A 206 1.16 4.93 -6.93
N LEU A 207 1.97 4.53 -5.95
CA LEU A 207 2.06 5.24 -4.66
C LEU A 207 2.59 6.68 -4.82
N GLU A 208 3.57 6.90 -5.70
CA GLU A 208 4.05 8.24 -6.07
C GLU A 208 2.92 9.07 -6.69
N GLY A 209 2.17 8.49 -7.63
CA GLY A 209 1.00 9.12 -8.25
C GLY A 209 -0.07 9.52 -7.22
N LEU A 210 -0.39 8.61 -6.29
CA LEU A 210 -1.34 8.84 -5.20
C LEU A 210 -0.90 9.99 -4.29
N GLY A 211 0.35 9.93 -3.82
CA GLY A 211 0.91 10.95 -2.93
C GLY A 211 1.10 12.32 -3.59
N SER A 212 1.25 12.37 -4.92
CA SER A 212 1.41 13.64 -5.64
C SER A 212 0.12 14.45 -5.79
N ALA A 213 -1.05 13.81 -5.71
CA ALA A 213 -2.34 14.47 -5.97
C ALA A 213 -3.50 13.88 -5.17
N ALA A 214 -3.91 12.64 -5.47
CA ALA A 214 -5.18 12.08 -5.01
C ALA A 214 -5.32 12.05 -3.48
N VAL A 215 -4.24 11.73 -2.76
CA VAL A 215 -4.24 11.71 -1.29
C VAL A 215 -4.56 13.08 -0.71
N ALA A 216 -3.92 14.13 -1.20
CA ALA A 216 -4.14 15.48 -0.72
C ALA A 216 -5.59 15.92 -0.96
N ASP A 217 -6.15 15.62 -2.14
CA ASP A 217 -7.51 16.00 -2.52
C ASP A 217 -8.58 15.30 -1.67
N VAL A 218 -8.41 14.01 -1.40
CA VAL A 218 -9.37 13.24 -0.58
C VAL A 218 -9.32 13.67 0.88
N LEU A 219 -8.13 13.89 1.43
CA LEU A 219 -7.98 14.31 2.82
C LEU A 219 -8.47 15.73 3.06
N ASP A 220 -8.28 16.62 2.08
CA ASP A 220 -8.81 17.98 2.13
C ASP A 220 -10.34 17.97 2.07
N GLU A 221 -10.93 17.20 1.15
CA GLU A 221 -12.38 17.01 1.09
C GLU A 221 -12.94 16.41 2.38
N LEU A 222 -12.29 15.39 2.95
CA LEU A 222 -12.70 14.80 4.22
C LEU A 222 -12.71 15.84 5.34
N ARG A 223 -11.67 16.67 5.44
CA ARG A 223 -11.58 17.77 6.40
C ARG A 223 -12.74 18.74 6.23
N GLU A 224 -13.02 19.19 4.99
CA GLU A 224 -14.10 20.14 4.69
C GLU A 224 -15.47 19.58 5.06
N GLN A 225 -15.74 18.34 4.64
CA GLN A 225 -17.03 17.70 4.90
C GLN A 225 -17.25 17.47 6.40
N LEU A 226 -16.23 17.07 7.15
CA LEU A 226 -16.33 16.96 8.61
C LEU A 226 -16.51 18.32 9.29
N ALA A 227 -15.80 19.36 8.84
CA ALA A 227 -15.94 20.71 9.37
C ALA A 227 -17.36 21.27 9.18
N SER A 228 -18.03 20.92 8.08
CA SER A 228 -19.41 21.35 7.80
C SER A 228 -20.44 20.90 8.86
N ILE A 229 -20.13 19.84 9.61
CA ILE A 229 -20.96 19.33 10.72
C ILE A 229 -20.32 19.57 12.10
N GLY A 230 -19.33 20.47 12.18
CA GLY A 230 -18.67 20.84 13.44
C GLY A 230 -17.65 19.80 13.94
N VAL A 231 -17.24 18.84 13.11
CA VAL A 231 -16.24 17.83 13.48
C VAL A 231 -14.88 18.24 12.95
N ARG A 232 -13.91 18.40 13.85
CA ARG A 232 -12.52 18.70 13.48
C ARG A 232 -11.76 17.42 13.19
N LEU A 233 -11.10 17.36 12.04
CA LEU A 233 -10.08 16.35 11.74
C LEU A 233 -8.70 16.89 12.17
N PRO A 234 -8.06 16.32 13.20
CA PRO A 234 -6.73 16.75 13.61
C PRO A 234 -5.72 16.72 12.45
N PRO A 235 -4.77 17.67 12.37
CA PRO A 235 -3.73 17.64 11.33
C PRO A 235 -2.84 16.38 11.38
N GLU A 236 -2.67 15.81 12.57
CA GLU A 236 -1.86 14.61 12.81
C GLU A 236 -2.64 13.30 12.60
N ALA A 237 -3.96 13.38 12.37
CA ALA A 237 -4.77 12.21 12.11
C ALA A 237 -4.35 11.55 10.80
N ARG A 238 -4.34 10.22 10.79
CA ARG A 238 -3.91 9.40 9.64
C ARG A 238 -5.06 8.52 9.12
N PRO A 239 -6.19 9.12 8.67
CA PRO A 239 -7.36 8.35 8.26
C PRO A 239 -7.11 7.51 7.00
N LEU A 240 -6.10 7.87 6.21
CA LEU A 240 -5.64 7.13 5.05
C LEU A 240 -4.14 6.89 5.16
N THR A 241 -3.72 5.64 4.97
CA THR A 241 -2.32 5.22 4.83
C THR A 241 -2.26 4.10 3.79
N PHE A 242 -1.07 3.72 3.34
CA PHE A 242 -0.91 2.64 2.37
C PHE A 242 -0.07 1.50 2.94
N GLY A 243 -0.34 0.28 2.49
CA GLY A 243 0.49 -0.89 2.75
C GLY A 243 1.03 -1.50 1.47
N THR A 244 2.03 -2.37 1.61
CA THR A 244 2.56 -3.18 0.50
C THR A 244 2.94 -4.58 0.97
N TRP A 245 2.72 -5.57 0.11
CA TRP A 245 3.27 -6.93 0.24
C TRP A 245 4.50 -7.16 -0.62
N ILE A 246 4.77 -6.27 -1.57
CA ILE A 246 5.83 -6.45 -2.55
C ILE A 246 7.17 -6.35 -1.82
N GLY A 247 7.96 -7.43 -1.83
CA GLY A 247 9.21 -7.55 -1.08
C GLY A 247 9.06 -8.03 0.37
N GLY A 248 7.83 -8.15 0.88
CA GLY A 248 7.53 -8.66 2.23
C GLY A 248 6.85 -10.02 2.24
N ASP A 249 6.03 -10.34 1.22
CA ASP A 249 5.40 -11.65 1.07
C ASP A 249 6.36 -12.69 0.50
N ARG A 250 6.77 -13.62 1.37
CA ARG A 250 7.72 -14.70 1.05
C ARG A 250 7.09 -16.09 1.10
N ASP A 251 5.81 -16.17 1.42
CA ASP A 251 5.08 -17.43 1.46
C ASP A 251 5.06 -18.07 0.05
N GLY A 252 5.67 -19.25 -0.06
CA GLY A 252 5.84 -19.95 -1.33
C GLY A 252 6.74 -19.25 -2.36
N ASN A 253 7.43 -18.15 -1.98
CA ASN A 253 8.25 -17.36 -2.89
C ASN A 253 9.71 -17.25 -2.41
N PRO A 254 10.60 -18.17 -2.83
CA PRO A 254 11.99 -18.19 -2.39
C PRO A 254 12.82 -17.00 -2.91
N SER A 255 12.31 -16.23 -3.88
CA SER A 255 12.98 -15.03 -4.40
C SER A 255 12.91 -13.85 -3.43
N VAL A 256 11.98 -13.86 -2.47
CA VAL A 256 11.86 -12.80 -1.45
C VAL A 256 12.71 -13.18 -0.24
N THR A 257 13.99 -12.82 -0.31
CA THR A 257 14.97 -13.06 0.77
C THR A 257 14.97 -11.90 1.79
N PRO A 258 15.56 -12.08 2.99
CA PRO A 258 15.77 -10.95 3.92
C PRO A 258 16.48 -9.75 3.26
N ALA A 259 17.51 -10.00 2.44
CA ALA A 259 18.18 -8.94 1.69
C ALA A 259 17.25 -8.22 0.71
N THR A 260 16.41 -8.97 -0.01
CA THR A 260 15.41 -8.42 -0.93
C THR A 260 14.40 -7.52 -0.21
N THR A 261 13.92 -7.95 0.97
CA THR A 261 13.01 -7.17 1.82
C THR A 261 13.63 -5.81 2.18
N LEU A 262 14.88 -5.78 2.62
CA LEU A 262 15.58 -4.54 2.94
C LEU A 262 15.78 -3.65 1.71
N GLN A 263 16.22 -4.22 0.58
CA GLN A 263 16.42 -3.49 -0.67
C GLN A 263 15.13 -2.82 -1.18
N VAL A 264 13.98 -3.51 -1.06
CA VAL A 264 12.69 -2.94 -1.45
C VAL A 264 12.31 -1.79 -0.52
N LEU A 265 12.49 -1.93 0.80
CA LEU A 265 12.23 -0.85 1.76
C LEU A 265 13.11 0.39 1.52
N GLU A 266 14.38 0.20 1.19
CA GLU A 266 15.31 1.30 0.85
C GLU A 266 14.93 1.99 -0.46
N LEU A 267 14.53 1.22 -1.47
CA LEU A 267 14.01 1.75 -2.72
C LEU A 267 12.75 2.58 -2.46
N GLN A 268 11.83 2.05 -1.65
CA GLN A 268 10.60 2.72 -1.30
C GLN A 268 10.85 4.03 -0.53
N ALA A 269 11.77 4.01 0.44
CA ALA A 269 12.19 5.19 1.18
C ALA A 269 12.87 6.24 0.28
N THR A 270 13.69 5.80 -0.67
CA THR A 270 14.31 6.69 -1.67
C THR A 270 13.25 7.47 -2.43
N HIS A 271 12.24 6.77 -2.97
CA HIS A 271 11.14 7.39 -3.72
C HIS A 271 10.21 8.23 -2.84
N GLY A 272 9.88 7.76 -1.63
CA GLY A 272 9.07 8.51 -0.66
C GLY A 272 9.69 9.84 -0.24
N ILE A 273 10.98 9.83 0.07
CA ILE A 273 11.72 11.06 0.41
C ILE A 273 11.83 11.99 -0.80
N SER A 274 12.04 11.45 -2.01
CA SER A 274 12.07 12.26 -3.24
C SER A 274 10.71 12.94 -3.52
N LEU A 275 9.59 12.25 -3.34
CA LEU A 275 8.26 12.85 -3.44
C LEU A 275 8.11 14.01 -2.44
N LEU A 276 8.44 13.78 -1.17
CA LEU A 276 8.35 14.80 -0.12
C LEU A 276 9.25 16.01 -0.42
N LEU A 277 10.46 15.79 -0.95
CA LEU A 277 11.35 16.86 -1.40
C LEU A 277 10.69 17.75 -2.47
N SER A 278 10.03 17.14 -3.46
CA SER A 278 9.31 17.88 -4.49
C SER A 278 8.15 18.69 -3.91
N LEU A 279 7.37 18.12 -2.99
CA LEU A 279 6.25 18.81 -2.34
C LEU A 279 6.73 19.97 -1.45
N VAL A 280 7.81 19.76 -0.69
CA VAL A 280 8.45 20.79 0.13
C VAL A 280 9.00 21.92 -0.75
N ASP A 281 9.64 21.62 -1.88
CA ASP A 281 10.13 22.66 -2.78
C ASP A 281 9.00 23.49 -3.41
N ASN A 282 7.88 22.85 -3.77
CA ASN A 282 6.69 23.56 -4.25
C ASN A 282 6.19 24.55 -3.20
N LEU A 283 5.96 24.08 -1.96
CA LEU A 283 5.50 24.96 -0.88
C LEU A 283 6.52 26.05 -0.54
N ARG A 284 7.82 25.75 -0.58
CA ARG A 284 8.90 26.73 -0.36
C ARG A 284 8.86 27.87 -1.38
N ARG A 285 8.50 27.57 -2.64
CA ARG A 285 8.35 28.59 -3.69
C ARG A 285 7.11 29.44 -3.46
N GLU A 286 6.00 28.84 -3.02
CA GLU A 286 4.72 29.51 -2.77
C GLU A 286 4.71 30.38 -1.49
N LEU A 287 5.26 29.89 -0.38
CA LEU A 287 5.13 30.49 0.95
C LEU A 287 6.20 31.56 1.24
N SER A 288 6.11 32.71 0.54
CA SER A 288 7.02 33.87 0.65
C SER A 288 6.54 34.97 1.59
N VAL A 289 5.99 34.62 2.74
CA VAL A 289 5.55 35.64 3.70
C VAL A 289 6.77 36.36 4.26
N SER A 290 6.77 37.69 4.13
CA SER A 290 7.80 38.54 4.73
C SER A 290 7.44 38.89 6.18
N GLN A 291 8.41 38.79 7.09
CA GLN A 291 8.31 39.22 8.49
C GLN A 291 7.98 40.70 8.65
N ARG A 292 8.25 41.52 7.62
CA ARG A 292 7.87 42.94 7.58
C ARG A 292 6.37 43.15 7.39
N VAL A 293 5.66 42.14 6.86
CA VAL A 293 4.23 42.18 6.57
C VAL A 293 3.44 41.42 7.64
N SER A 294 3.90 40.22 8.01
CA SER A 294 3.28 39.42 9.07
C SER A 294 4.32 38.53 9.77
N GLY A 295 4.12 38.31 11.07
CA GLY A 295 5.05 37.60 11.93
C GLY A 295 5.08 36.07 11.73
N SER A 296 5.91 35.43 12.55
CA SER A 296 5.96 33.99 12.74
C SER A 296 6.05 33.68 14.23
N SER A 297 5.61 32.50 14.64
CA SER A 297 5.64 32.11 16.04
C SER A 297 7.08 32.02 16.57
N GLU A 298 7.27 32.33 17.85
CA GLU A 298 8.58 32.24 18.51
C GLU A 298 9.14 30.82 18.45
N GLN A 299 8.27 29.80 18.56
CA GLN A 299 8.65 28.40 18.48
C GLN A 299 9.26 28.05 17.10
N LEU A 300 8.64 28.53 16.01
CA LEU A 300 9.17 28.30 14.66
C LEU A 300 10.51 29.01 14.46
N LEU A 301 10.65 30.24 14.96
CA LEU A 301 11.90 31.00 14.85
C LEU A 301 13.03 30.34 15.65
N ALA A 302 12.74 29.85 16.86
CA ALA A 302 13.71 29.11 17.67
C ALA A 302 14.18 27.83 16.96
N ARG A 303 13.24 27.04 16.42
CA ARG A 303 13.55 25.83 15.66
C ARG A 303 14.33 26.12 14.38
N LEU A 304 14.02 27.23 13.71
CA LEU A 304 14.75 27.71 12.53
C LEU A 304 16.20 28.03 12.87
N THR A 305 16.45 28.79 13.93
CA THR A 305 17.82 29.12 14.39
C THR A 305 18.61 27.85 14.69
N GLU A 306 18.04 26.92 15.47
CA GLU A 306 18.66 25.64 15.77
C GLU A 306 19.00 24.84 14.49
N SER A 307 18.07 24.81 13.53
CA SER A 307 18.27 24.11 12.26
C SER A 307 19.40 24.73 11.44
N LEU A 308 19.51 26.06 11.40
CA LEU A 308 20.59 26.75 10.66
C LEU A 308 21.97 26.49 11.26
N ASP A 309 22.07 26.33 12.57
CA ASP A 309 23.33 25.97 13.25
C ASP A 309 23.73 24.51 12.97
N GLN A 310 22.73 23.61 12.90
CA GLN A 310 22.93 22.19 12.61
C GLN A 310 23.19 21.89 11.12
N LEU A 311 22.82 22.81 10.21
CA LEU A 311 22.84 22.61 8.76
C LEU A 311 23.77 23.60 8.03
N PRO A 312 25.09 23.36 8.05
CA PRO A 312 26.05 24.17 7.28
C PRO A 312 25.81 24.11 5.76
N GLU A 313 25.12 23.09 5.25
CA GLU A 313 24.72 22.94 3.85
C GLU A 313 23.71 24.01 3.40
N VAL A 314 22.99 24.65 4.32
CA VAL A 314 22.16 25.82 4.00
C VAL A 314 23.07 27.01 3.76
N GLU A 315 23.43 27.21 2.50
CA GLU A 315 24.40 28.22 2.07
C GLU A 315 24.05 29.63 2.61
N ALA A 316 25.09 30.39 2.96
CA ALA A 316 24.95 31.75 3.48
C ALA A 316 24.14 32.68 2.54
N ARG A 317 24.16 32.43 1.22
CA ARG A 317 23.34 33.19 0.27
C ARG A 317 21.84 33.04 0.55
N TYR A 318 21.34 31.85 0.90
CA TYR A 318 19.92 31.63 1.16
C TYR A 318 19.51 32.27 2.48
N ARG A 319 20.38 32.19 3.50
CA ARG A 319 20.19 32.89 4.78
C ARG A 319 20.03 34.39 4.58
N ARG A 320 20.85 34.99 3.70
CA ARG A 320 20.80 36.42 3.38
C ARG A 320 19.59 36.79 2.53
N LEU A 321 19.30 36.05 1.46
CA LEU A 321 18.21 36.38 0.52
C LEU A 321 16.83 36.23 1.17
N ASN A 322 16.67 35.24 2.04
CA ASN A 322 15.40 34.91 2.68
C ASN A 322 15.39 35.30 4.17
N ALA A 323 16.25 36.25 4.59
CA ALA A 323 16.39 36.65 6.00
C ALA A 323 15.06 37.13 6.59
N GLU A 324 14.25 37.80 5.76
CA GLU A 324 12.92 38.31 6.12
C GLU A 324 11.81 37.31 5.79
N GLU A 325 12.10 36.12 5.27
CA GLU A 325 11.11 35.12 4.84
C GLU A 325 11.28 33.82 5.63
N SER A 326 10.95 33.87 6.93
CA SER A 326 11.15 32.76 7.88
C SER A 326 10.58 31.43 7.41
N TYR A 327 9.35 31.41 6.88
CA TYR A 327 8.74 30.16 6.41
C TYR A 327 9.49 29.56 5.22
N ARG A 328 9.94 30.39 4.26
CA ARG A 328 10.74 29.92 3.14
C ARG A 328 12.11 29.41 3.59
N LEU A 329 12.74 30.07 4.55
CA LEU A 329 14.03 29.63 5.10
C LEU A 329 13.89 28.35 5.94
N PHE A 330 12.79 28.21 6.70
CA PHE A 330 12.45 27.00 7.44
C PHE A 330 12.23 25.81 6.49
N LEU A 331 11.45 26.00 5.44
CA LEU A 331 11.25 24.99 4.40
C LEU A 331 12.54 24.64 3.64
N THR A 332 13.47 25.59 3.51
CA THR A 332 14.82 25.31 2.99
C THR A 332 15.56 24.35 3.93
N CYS A 333 15.51 24.56 5.25
CA CYS A 333 16.09 23.65 6.23
C CYS A 333 15.44 22.27 6.20
N VAL A 334 14.10 22.20 6.14
CA VAL A 334 13.34 20.94 6.01
C VAL A 334 13.79 20.18 4.75
N GLY A 335 13.89 20.86 3.61
CA GLY A 335 14.38 20.29 2.36
C GLY A 335 15.81 19.76 2.46
N THR A 336 16.73 20.52 3.07
CA THR A 336 18.12 20.08 3.31
C THR A 336 18.17 18.84 4.21
N ARG A 337 17.38 18.79 5.29
CA ARG A 337 17.31 17.61 6.17
C ARG A 337 16.75 16.38 5.45
N LEU A 338 15.74 16.55 4.59
CA LEU A 338 15.24 15.46 3.73
C LEU A 338 16.33 14.98 2.75
N GLN A 339 17.12 15.87 2.15
CA GLN A 339 18.25 15.49 1.29
C GLN A 339 19.31 14.69 2.05
N LEU A 340 19.63 15.10 3.28
CA LEU A 340 20.56 14.35 4.15
C LEU A 340 19.96 13.01 4.58
N THR A 341 18.66 12.94 4.83
CA THR A 341 17.94 11.68 5.10
C THR A 341 18.00 10.74 3.90
N LEU A 342 17.80 11.27 2.69
CA LEU A 342 17.91 10.49 1.45
C LEU A 342 19.32 9.91 1.28
N ARG A 343 20.37 10.75 1.46
CA ARG A 343 21.76 10.28 1.41
C ARG A 343 22.03 9.23 2.47
N ARG A 344 21.52 9.42 3.69
CA ARG A 344 21.65 8.45 4.79
C ARG A 344 21.12 7.07 4.40
N VAL A 345 19.90 7.04 3.87
CA VAL A 345 19.25 5.80 3.41
C VAL A 345 20.05 5.16 2.26
N GLN A 346 20.44 5.94 1.25
CA GLN A 346 21.18 5.43 0.09
C GLN A 346 22.59 4.91 0.42
N GLN A 347 23.25 5.52 1.42
CA GLN A 347 24.61 5.17 1.83
C GLN A 347 24.65 4.19 3.03
N ARG A 348 23.48 3.85 3.60
CA ARG A 348 23.34 3.00 4.80
C ARG A 348 24.22 3.46 5.97
N VAL A 349 24.25 4.76 6.22
CA VAL A 349 24.97 5.34 7.35
C VAL A 349 24.05 5.60 8.54
N ALA A 350 24.65 5.73 9.73
CA ALA A 350 23.89 5.98 10.96
C ALA A 350 23.19 7.35 10.94
N HIS A 351 22.04 7.43 11.60
CA HIS A 351 21.34 8.69 11.85
C HIS A 351 22.20 9.66 12.66
N VAL A 352 22.29 10.91 12.21
CA VAL A 352 22.95 11.98 12.95
C VAL A 352 21.89 12.96 13.47
N PRO A 353 21.67 13.04 14.81
CA PRO A 353 20.70 13.95 15.40
C PRO A 353 20.88 15.40 14.92
N GLY A 354 19.77 16.07 14.63
CA GLY A 354 19.74 17.45 14.12
C GLY A 354 20.03 17.58 12.62
N ARG A 355 20.81 16.67 12.01
CA ARG A 355 21.19 16.76 10.59
C ARG A 355 20.19 16.14 9.64
N ASP A 356 19.60 15.01 10.02
CA ASP A 356 18.63 14.28 9.20
C ASP A 356 17.38 13.91 10.01
N TYR A 357 16.39 13.30 9.37
CA TYR A 357 15.21 12.76 10.02
C TYR A 357 15.43 11.28 10.35
N ARG A 358 15.35 10.92 11.64
CA ARG A 358 15.36 9.53 12.10
C ARG A 358 14.14 8.77 11.58
N ASN A 359 12.98 9.42 11.59
CA ASN A 359 11.71 8.83 11.19
C ASN A 359 10.72 9.92 10.74
N GLY A 360 9.59 9.49 10.16
CA GLY A 360 8.53 10.39 9.70
C GLY A 360 7.89 11.24 10.81
N GLY A 361 7.93 10.80 12.07
CA GLY A 361 7.39 11.57 13.20
C GLY A 361 8.15 12.88 13.43
N GLN A 362 9.46 12.90 13.24
CA GLN A 362 10.25 14.14 13.33
C GLN A 362 9.92 15.11 12.19
N LEU A 363 9.71 14.61 10.97
CA LEU A 363 9.26 15.45 9.85
C LEU A 363 7.86 16.02 10.12
N GLN A 364 6.94 15.19 10.61
CA GLN A 364 5.59 15.61 10.99
C GLN A 364 5.63 16.72 12.05
N GLY A 365 6.51 16.61 13.05
CA GLY A 365 6.69 17.65 14.07
C GLY A 365 7.10 19.00 13.48
N ASP A 366 8.08 19.03 12.56
CA ASP A 366 8.49 20.27 11.91
C ASP A 366 7.40 20.84 10.99
N LEU A 367 6.66 19.99 10.27
CA LEU A 367 5.55 20.43 9.42
C LEU A 367 4.35 20.93 10.23
N LEU A 368 4.06 20.33 11.39
CA LEU A 368 3.03 20.79 12.30
C LEU A 368 3.39 22.16 12.90
N LEU A 369 4.65 22.36 13.29
CA LEU A 369 5.14 23.65 13.76
C LEU A 369 4.98 24.75 12.69
N LEU A 370 5.27 24.42 11.43
CA LEU A 370 4.99 25.30 10.30
C LEU A 370 3.50 25.61 10.16
N HIS A 371 2.66 24.57 10.17
CA HIS A 371 1.21 24.70 10.07
C HIS A 371 0.64 25.61 11.16
N ASP A 372 1.00 25.37 12.42
CA ASP A 372 0.46 26.12 13.56
C ASP A 372 0.91 27.59 13.53
N SER A 373 2.16 27.85 13.16
CA SER A 373 2.65 29.22 12.98
C SER A 373 1.93 29.95 11.83
N VAL A 374 1.69 29.27 10.70
CA VAL A 374 0.94 29.84 9.56
C VAL A 374 -0.49 30.13 9.98
N ARG A 375 -1.13 29.22 10.71
CA ARG A 375 -2.49 29.40 11.22
C ARG A 375 -2.61 30.60 12.15
N GLU A 376 -1.68 30.73 13.09
CA GLU A 376 -1.68 31.81 14.08
C GLU A 376 -1.45 33.18 13.44
N HIS A 377 -0.48 33.31 12.52
CA HIS A 377 -0.05 34.62 12.02
C HIS A 377 -0.58 34.99 10.62
N GLN A 378 -0.98 34.01 9.81
CA GLN A 378 -1.42 34.21 8.42
C GLN A 378 -2.90 33.85 8.21
N GLY A 379 -3.51 33.21 9.20
CA GLY A 379 -4.93 32.87 9.21
C GLY A 379 -5.27 31.50 8.61
N GLU A 380 -6.51 31.10 8.83
CA GLU A 380 -7.00 29.75 8.54
C GLU A 380 -6.89 29.38 7.06
N LEU A 381 -7.19 30.32 6.14
CA LEU A 381 -7.20 30.05 4.70
C LEU A 381 -5.84 29.57 4.16
N LEU A 382 -4.74 30.16 4.65
CA LEU A 382 -3.39 29.75 4.26
C LEU A 382 -2.95 28.46 4.97
N ALA A 383 -3.36 28.30 6.24
CA ALA A 383 -3.06 27.09 6.99
C ALA A 383 -3.71 25.85 6.37
N THR A 384 -5.01 25.91 6.04
CA THR A 384 -5.77 24.81 5.43
C THR A 384 -5.54 24.66 3.92
N GLY A 385 -4.64 25.46 3.33
CA GLY A 385 -4.27 25.39 1.92
C GLY A 385 -3.10 24.44 1.66
N SER A 386 -2.11 24.89 0.89
CA SER A 386 -0.92 24.09 0.53
C SER A 386 -0.14 23.55 1.74
N VAL A 387 -0.19 24.23 2.89
CA VAL A 387 0.51 23.80 4.12
C VAL A 387 -0.12 22.54 4.71
N ASP A 388 -1.44 22.55 4.96
CA ASP A 388 -2.18 21.38 5.45
C ASP A 388 -2.14 20.23 4.43
N ARG A 389 -2.21 20.53 3.12
CA ARG A 389 -2.05 19.51 2.06
C ARG A 389 -0.70 18.80 2.13
N LEU A 390 0.41 19.52 2.34
CA LEU A 390 1.74 18.91 2.55
C LEU A 390 1.77 18.08 3.84
N LEU A 391 1.30 18.65 4.95
CA LEU A 391 1.32 18.00 6.27
C LEU A 391 0.58 16.66 6.24
N ARG A 392 -0.67 16.65 5.74
CA ARG A 392 -1.51 15.47 5.62
C ARG A 392 -0.99 14.44 4.64
N THR A 393 -0.45 14.89 3.49
CA THR A 393 0.19 13.99 2.53
C THR A 393 1.38 13.28 3.18
N ALA A 394 2.26 14.03 3.86
CA ALA A 394 3.39 13.47 4.57
C ALA A 394 2.95 12.55 5.72
N ALA A 395 1.79 12.78 6.34
CA ALA A 395 1.25 11.92 7.38
C ALA A 395 0.75 10.58 6.79
N SER A 396 0.11 10.63 5.62
CA SER A 396 -0.41 9.47 4.91
C SER A 396 0.71 8.59 4.33
N THR A 397 1.66 9.19 3.60
CA THR A 397 2.73 8.47 2.89
C THR A 397 3.93 8.16 3.78
N GLY A 398 4.23 9.03 4.75
CA GLY A 398 5.46 8.94 5.53
C GLY A 398 6.72 9.04 4.64
N LEU A 399 7.88 8.68 5.19
CA LEU A 399 9.14 8.64 4.42
C LEU A 399 9.18 7.48 3.42
N LEU A 400 8.27 6.50 3.57
CA LEU A 400 8.32 5.22 2.87
C LEU A 400 7.24 5.08 1.79
N LEU A 401 6.29 6.00 1.61
CA LEU A 401 5.07 5.81 0.78
C LEU A 401 4.06 4.81 1.35
N ALA A 402 4.49 3.61 1.74
CA ALA A 402 3.64 2.55 2.28
C ALA A 402 4.34 1.74 3.38
N THR A 403 3.57 1.19 4.32
CA THR A 403 4.07 0.25 5.34
C THR A 403 4.12 -1.16 4.76
N MET A 404 5.26 -1.84 4.88
CA MET A 404 5.38 -3.22 4.41
C MET A 404 4.79 -4.19 5.43
N ASP A 405 3.98 -5.13 4.95
CA ASP A 405 3.66 -6.34 5.71
C ASP A 405 4.63 -7.46 5.29
N VAL A 406 5.14 -8.20 6.27
CA VAL A 406 5.96 -9.41 6.02
C VAL A 406 5.09 -10.62 6.26
N ARG A 407 5.08 -11.60 5.34
CA ARG A 407 4.23 -12.80 5.43
C ARG A 407 5.06 -14.06 5.23
N GLU A 408 4.88 -15.05 6.09
CA GLU A 408 5.55 -16.35 6.00
C GLU A 408 4.62 -17.49 6.48
N HIS A 409 4.84 -18.68 5.94
CA HIS A 409 4.06 -19.86 6.27
C HIS A 409 4.36 -20.39 7.68
N ALA A 410 3.32 -20.71 8.47
CA ALA A 410 3.41 -21.22 9.84
C ALA A 410 4.51 -22.29 10.04
N ALA A 411 4.54 -23.31 9.16
CA ALA A 411 5.54 -24.38 9.16
C ALA A 411 7.01 -23.92 9.15
N GLN A 412 7.36 -22.80 8.49
CA GLN A 412 8.73 -22.29 8.47
C GLN A 412 9.18 -21.82 9.85
N HIS A 413 8.27 -21.20 10.62
CA HIS A 413 8.53 -20.80 12.00
C HIS A 413 8.78 -22.01 12.89
N HIS A 414 7.94 -23.04 12.77
CA HIS A 414 8.12 -24.29 13.53
C HIS A 414 9.44 -24.99 13.17
N HIS A 415 9.85 -24.96 11.90
CA HIS A 415 11.14 -25.51 11.47
C HIS A 415 12.32 -24.78 12.13
N ALA A 416 12.29 -23.44 12.16
CA ALA A 416 13.33 -22.64 12.79
C ALA A 416 13.33 -22.79 14.32
N ILE A 417 12.16 -22.69 14.95
CA ILE A 417 12.02 -22.82 16.41
C ILE A 417 12.37 -24.21 16.90
N GLY A 418 12.00 -25.26 16.16
CA GLY A 418 12.35 -26.63 16.53
C GLY A 418 13.86 -26.80 16.68
N GLN A 419 14.64 -26.27 15.74
CA GLN A 419 16.10 -26.29 15.83
C GLN A 419 16.63 -25.46 17.02
N LEU A 420 16.00 -24.30 17.32
CA LEU A 420 16.42 -23.46 18.46
C LEU A 420 16.11 -24.11 19.82
N LEU A 421 14.98 -24.80 19.95
CA LEU A 421 14.56 -25.47 21.20
C LEU A 421 15.23 -26.83 21.38
N ASP A 422 15.42 -27.60 20.32
CA ASP A 422 16.05 -28.93 20.37
C ASP A 422 17.55 -28.84 20.64
N ALA A 423 18.21 -27.77 20.20
CA ALA A 423 19.64 -27.54 20.46
C ALA A 423 19.94 -27.03 21.88
N ALA A 424 18.92 -26.77 22.70
CA ALA A 424 19.10 -26.36 24.10
C ALA A 424 19.62 -27.50 25.01
N ASP A 425 19.53 -28.75 24.55
CA ASP A 425 20.16 -29.91 25.18
C ASP A 425 21.60 -30.08 24.69
N GLY A 426 22.57 -29.52 25.42
CA GLY A 426 23.99 -29.62 25.10
C GLY A 426 24.57 -31.04 25.25
N PRO A 427 25.74 -31.33 24.65
CA PRO A 427 26.46 -32.56 24.96
C PRO A 427 26.90 -32.55 26.44
N ALA A 428 26.59 -33.63 27.16
CA ALA A 428 26.93 -33.87 28.57
C ALA A 428 26.12 -33.11 29.65
N GLY A 429 24.79 -33.09 29.53
CA GLY A 429 23.91 -32.87 30.70
C GLY A 429 24.02 -31.51 31.37
N GLN A 430 24.62 -30.52 30.71
CA GLN A 430 24.55 -29.12 31.09
C GLN A 430 23.58 -28.41 30.14
N PRO A 431 22.61 -27.63 30.65
CA PRO A 431 21.72 -26.85 29.80
C PRO A 431 22.57 -25.88 28.97
N ALA A 432 22.43 -25.91 27.64
CA ALA A 432 23.00 -24.87 26.82
C ALA A 432 22.35 -23.53 27.24
N PRO A 433 23.05 -22.39 27.15
CA PRO A 433 22.45 -21.08 27.39
C PRO A 433 21.49 -20.66 26.24
N GLY A 434 20.58 -21.56 25.83
CA GLY A 434 19.58 -21.39 24.77
C GLY A 434 18.16 -21.22 25.31
N LEU A 435 17.16 -21.26 24.41
CA LEU A 435 15.73 -21.24 24.76
C LEU A 435 15.39 -22.41 25.73
N VAL A 436 14.31 -22.33 26.51
CA VAL A 436 13.90 -23.42 27.41
C VAL A 436 13.69 -24.69 26.58
N GLY A 437 14.59 -25.66 26.74
CA GLY A 437 14.55 -26.93 26.03
C GLY A 437 13.25 -27.70 26.30
N VAL A 438 12.89 -28.59 25.37
CA VAL A 438 11.74 -29.46 25.53
C VAL A 438 12.10 -30.54 26.57
N PRO A 439 11.38 -30.68 27.70
CA PRO A 439 11.79 -31.56 28.80
C PRO A 439 11.97 -33.04 28.41
N THR A 440 11.30 -33.48 27.33
CA THR A 440 11.41 -34.82 26.75
C THR A 440 11.10 -34.80 25.24
N GLY A 441 12.05 -35.22 24.40
CA GLY A 441 11.85 -35.40 22.95
C GLY A 441 12.16 -34.16 22.11
N THR A 442 11.82 -34.20 20.82
CA THR A 442 12.01 -33.08 19.89
C THR A 442 10.75 -32.23 19.75
N TYR A 443 10.91 -30.94 19.47
CA TYR A 443 9.81 -30.00 19.23
C TYR A 443 8.84 -30.50 18.13
N ALA A 444 9.39 -31.11 17.08
CA ALA A 444 8.60 -31.69 16.00
C ALA A 444 7.65 -32.79 16.49
N GLY A 445 8.06 -33.58 17.50
CA GLY A 445 7.27 -34.64 18.10
C GLY A 445 6.22 -34.17 19.12
N LEU A 446 6.23 -32.89 19.51
CA LEU A 446 5.26 -32.34 20.44
C LEU A 446 3.87 -32.19 19.81
N THR A 447 2.84 -32.45 20.62
CA THR A 447 1.45 -32.07 20.30
C THR A 447 1.30 -30.55 20.34
N ARG A 448 0.30 -29.99 19.64
CA ARG A 448 0.08 -28.54 19.62
C ARG A 448 -0.10 -27.90 21.01
N PRO A 449 -0.85 -28.51 21.95
CA PRO A 449 -0.91 -27.99 23.32
C PRO A 449 0.46 -27.99 24.04
N ALA A 450 1.29 -29.00 23.79
CA ALA A 450 2.64 -29.06 24.35
C ALA A 450 3.58 -28.01 23.70
N ARG A 451 3.47 -27.79 22.38
CA ARG A 451 4.19 -26.71 21.69
C ARG A 451 3.78 -25.34 22.23
N LEU A 452 2.48 -25.11 22.38
CA LEU A 452 1.94 -23.89 22.96
C LEU A 452 2.53 -23.63 24.35
N ALA A 453 2.49 -24.62 25.25
CA ALA A 453 3.04 -24.49 26.59
C ALA A 453 4.54 -24.15 26.60
N ALA A 454 5.33 -24.79 25.73
CA ALA A 454 6.77 -24.51 25.59
C ALA A 454 7.05 -23.09 25.07
N LEU A 455 6.32 -22.65 24.04
CA LEU A 455 6.44 -21.31 23.47
C LEU A 455 6.03 -20.23 24.48
N SER A 456 4.91 -20.42 25.17
CA SER A 456 4.43 -19.53 26.24
C SER A 456 5.44 -19.40 27.38
N ALA A 457 6.05 -20.51 27.80
CA ALA A 457 7.08 -20.51 28.83
C ALA A 457 8.32 -19.73 28.38
N GLU A 458 8.76 -19.89 27.13
CA GLU A 458 9.89 -19.12 26.61
C GLU A 458 9.59 -17.62 26.53
N LEU A 459 8.38 -17.23 26.12
CA LEU A 459 7.97 -15.82 26.08
C LEU A 459 7.83 -15.17 27.47
N ALA A 460 7.50 -15.97 28.48
CA ALA A 460 7.40 -15.50 29.87
C ALA A 460 8.78 -15.30 30.52
N ARG A 461 9.85 -15.88 29.95
CA ARG A 461 11.20 -15.83 30.52
C ARG A 461 11.78 -14.41 30.42
N ALA A 462 12.54 -14.00 31.43
CA ALA A 462 13.33 -12.78 31.36
C ALA A 462 14.39 -12.89 30.24
N THR A 463 14.49 -11.86 29.40
CA THR A 463 15.55 -11.76 28.40
C THR A 463 16.87 -11.44 29.10
N GLU A 464 17.94 -12.18 28.82
CA GLU A 464 19.28 -11.76 29.27
C GLU A 464 19.90 -10.83 28.22
N PRO A 465 20.33 -9.61 28.58
CA PRO A 465 20.86 -8.65 27.63
C PRO A 465 22.13 -9.16 26.92
N GLY A 466 22.20 -8.97 25.60
CA GLY A 466 23.45 -9.05 24.84
C GLY A 466 23.99 -10.44 24.52
N ALA A 467 23.23 -11.51 24.78
CA ALA A 467 23.66 -12.84 24.43
C ALA A 467 23.07 -13.26 23.07
N ASP A 468 23.88 -13.22 22.01
CA ASP A 468 23.56 -13.89 20.74
C ASP A 468 23.62 -15.41 20.98
N ARG A 469 22.44 -15.99 21.21
CA ARG A 469 22.26 -17.37 21.70
C ARG A 469 21.71 -18.31 20.64
N ARG A 470 21.78 -17.93 19.36
CA ARG A 470 21.21 -18.76 18.29
C ARG A 470 22.17 -19.93 18.00
N PRO A 471 21.78 -21.19 18.24
CA PRO A 471 22.52 -22.34 17.73
C PRO A 471 22.60 -22.28 16.19
N SER A 472 23.50 -23.06 15.61
CA SER A 472 23.60 -23.17 14.15
C SER A 472 22.30 -23.72 13.58
N LEU A 473 21.55 -22.88 12.87
CA LEU A 473 20.38 -23.26 12.09
C LEU A 473 20.80 -23.77 10.71
N ASP A 474 20.02 -24.67 10.14
CA ASP A 474 20.12 -24.99 8.72
C ASP A 474 19.74 -23.79 7.83
N ALA A 475 19.96 -23.90 6.52
CA ALA A 475 19.73 -22.78 5.61
C ALA A 475 18.28 -22.28 5.61
N ALA A 476 17.29 -23.14 5.82
CA ALA A 476 15.89 -22.75 5.84
C ALA A 476 15.50 -22.05 7.15
N GLY A 477 15.92 -22.60 8.30
CA GLY A 477 15.74 -21.99 9.61
C GLY A 477 16.46 -20.66 9.73
N ALA A 478 17.70 -20.56 9.24
CA ALA A 478 18.48 -19.33 9.21
C ALA A 478 17.81 -18.24 8.37
N ARG A 479 17.26 -18.59 7.19
CA ARG A 479 16.50 -17.63 6.35
C ARG A 479 15.24 -17.10 7.04
N THR A 480 14.54 -17.97 7.77
CA THR A 480 13.33 -17.62 8.52
C THR A 480 13.69 -16.72 9.71
N ALA A 481 14.71 -17.05 10.49
CA ALA A 481 15.15 -16.23 11.62
C ALA A 481 15.69 -14.85 11.17
N ALA A 482 16.48 -14.83 10.10
CA ALA A 482 17.12 -13.61 9.58
C ALA A 482 16.11 -12.54 9.12
N VAL A 483 14.86 -12.90 8.79
CA VAL A 483 13.86 -11.87 8.45
C VAL A 483 13.53 -10.97 9.64
N PHE A 484 13.53 -11.52 10.86
CA PHE A 484 13.24 -10.73 12.05
C PHE A 484 14.38 -9.76 12.35
N ASP A 485 15.63 -10.14 12.06
CA ASP A 485 16.78 -9.22 12.12
C ASP A 485 16.66 -8.11 11.08
N THR A 486 16.30 -8.47 9.84
CA THR A 486 16.03 -7.47 8.79
C THR A 486 14.90 -6.51 9.18
N ILE A 487 13.84 -7.00 9.82
CA ILE A 487 12.76 -6.14 10.32
C ILE A 487 13.31 -5.19 11.40
N ALA A 488 14.11 -5.69 12.35
CA ALA A 488 14.72 -4.83 13.37
C ALA A 488 15.60 -3.75 12.75
N GLU A 489 16.47 -4.13 11.81
CA GLU A 489 17.33 -3.21 11.05
C GLU A 489 16.52 -2.16 10.29
N ALA A 490 15.46 -2.57 9.60
CA ALA A 490 14.58 -1.65 8.88
C ALA A 490 13.89 -0.66 9.82
N LEU A 491 13.42 -1.10 10.99
CA LEU A 491 12.79 -0.22 11.96
C LEU A 491 13.78 0.76 12.61
N ASP A 492 15.03 0.35 12.80
CA ASP A 492 16.10 1.21 13.34
C ASP A 492 16.56 2.26 12.32
N THR A 493 16.61 1.89 11.04
CA THR A 493 17.14 2.75 9.96
C THR A 493 16.06 3.62 9.31
N LEU A 494 14.87 3.09 9.06
CA LEU A 494 13.78 3.75 8.32
C LEU A 494 12.64 4.22 9.24
N GLY A 495 12.64 3.77 10.49
CA GLY A 495 11.66 4.14 11.51
C GLY A 495 10.51 3.13 11.66
N PRO A 496 9.64 3.34 12.67
CA PRO A 496 8.65 2.34 13.11
C PRO A 496 7.55 2.02 12.09
N GLN A 497 7.41 2.85 11.04
CA GLN A 497 6.40 2.67 9.99
C GLN A 497 6.87 1.76 8.85
N ALA A 498 8.14 1.31 8.86
CA ALA A 498 8.68 0.43 7.83
C ALA A 498 7.94 -0.91 7.79
N VAL A 499 7.73 -1.52 8.97
CA VAL A 499 6.99 -2.77 9.15
C VAL A 499 6.14 -2.68 10.41
N GLU A 500 4.83 -2.92 10.28
CA GLU A 500 3.92 -2.92 11.44
C GLU A 500 3.30 -4.29 11.72
N SER A 501 3.13 -5.13 10.70
CA SER A 501 2.41 -6.41 10.79
C SER A 501 3.24 -7.55 10.18
N TYR A 502 3.37 -8.64 10.93
CA TYR A 502 3.92 -9.91 10.50
C TYR A 502 2.80 -10.93 10.39
N ILE A 503 2.55 -11.43 9.18
CA ILE A 503 1.42 -12.30 8.84
C ILE A 503 1.89 -13.75 8.85
N VAL A 504 1.18 -14.59 9.60
CA VAL A 504 1.43 -16.03 9.69
C VAL A 504 0.39 -16.73 8.83
N SER A 505 0.76 -17.17 7.62
CA SER A 505 -0.15 -17.90 6.73
C SER A 505 -0.34 -19.35 7.15
N MET A 506 -1.45 -19.95 6.73
CA MET A 506 -1.89 -21.29 7.14
C MET A 506 -1.91 -21.43 8.66
N THR A 507 -2.48 -20.43 9.36
CA THR A 507 -2.61 -20.48 10.82
C THR A 507 -3.74 -21.42 11.21
N GLN A 508 -3.37 -22.56 11.78
CA GLN A 508 -4.28 -23.57 12.29
C GLN A 508 -4.47 -23.48 13.81
N GLY A 509 -3.64 -22.70 14.54
CA GLY A 509 -3.59 -22.71 16.01
C GLY A 509 -2.77 -21.57 16.61
N ALA A 510 -2.92 -21.35 17.91
CA ALA A 510 -2.20 -20.31 18.63
C ALA A 510 -0.67 -20.55 18.71
N ASP A 511 -0.24 -21.81 18.67
CA ASP A 511 1.16 -22.22 18.62
C ASP A 511 1.87 -21.71 17.35
N ASP A 512 1.17 -21.61 16.22
CA ASP A 512 1.73 -21.09 14.97
C ASP A 512 2.15 -19.62 15.12
N VAL A 513 1.28 -18.82 15.76
CA VAL A 513 1.53 -17.39 16.00
C VAL A 513 2.64 -17.21 17.03
N LEU A 514 2.60 -17.97 18.13
CA LEU A 514 3.61 -17.84 19.20
C LEU A 514 5.01 -18.28 18.73
N ALA A 515 5.12 -19.22 17.80
CA ALA A 515 6.40 -19.58 17.18
C ALA A 515 7.05 -18.36 16.51
N ALA A 516 6.28 -17.57 15.76
CA ALA A 516 6.77 -16.33 15.16
C ALA A 516 7.12 -15.27 16.22
N VAL A 517 6.33 -15.15 17.30
CA VAL A 517 6.60 -14.20 18.40
C VAL A 517 7.93 -14.53 19.09
N VAL A 518 8.24 -15.81 19.32
CA VAL A 518 9.51 -16.23 19.94
C VAL A 518 10.70 -15.88 19.05
N LEU A 519 10.59 -16.10 17.73
CA LEU A 519 11.64 -15.68 16.78
C LEU A 519 11.85 -14.16 16.79
N ALA A 520 10.76 -13.39 16.82
CA ALA A 520 10.83 -11.94 16.91
C ALA A 520 11.46 -11.45 18.22
N ARG A 521 11.18 -12.12 19.34
CA ARG A 521 11.85 -11.87 20.62
C ARG A 521 13.35 -12.11 20.51
N ALA A 522 13.79 -13.17 19.84
CA ALA A 522 15.20 -13.43 19.60
C ALA A 522 15.90 -12.36 18.72
N ALA A 523 15.14 -11.55 17.98
CA ALA A 523 15.62 -10.39 17.21
C ALA A 523 15.42 -9.04 17.93
N GLY A 524 15.01 -9.04 19.21
CA GLY A 524 14.76 -7.82 19.99
C GLY A 524 13.52 -7.02 19.55
N LEU A 525 12.64 -7.62 18.75
CA LEU A 525 11.37 -6.98 18.33
C LEU A 525 10.29 -7.07 19.42
N VAL A 526 10.41 -8.03 20.33
CA VAL A 526 9.51 -8.24 21.46
C VAL A 526 10.35 -8.46 22.72
N ASP A 527 10.12 -7.64 23.75
CA ASP A 527 10.69 -7.82 25.08
C ASP A 527 9.68 -7.33 26.14
N HIS A 528 9.06 -8.26 26.85
CA HIS A 528 8.05 -7.94 27.86
C HIS A 528 8.62 -7.18 29.06
N ALA A 529 9.86 -7.46 29.47
CA ALA A 529 10.50 -6.83 30.62
C ALA A 529 10.87 -5.38 30.30
N ALA A 530 11.33 -5.12 29.08
CA ALA A 530 11.60 -3.76 28.59
C ALA A 530 10.34 -3.03 28.10
N GLY A 531 9.17 -3.67 28.08
CA GLY A 531 7.93 -3.09 27.56
C GLY A 531 7.97 -2.83 26.05
N VAL A 532 8.70 -3.66 25.30
CA VAL A 532 8.91 -3.52 23.86
C VAL A 532 8.04 -4.51 23.08
N ALA A 533 7.25 -3.98 22.14
CA ALA A 533 6.56 -4.76 21.11
C ALA A 533 6.53 -3.94 19.82
N ARG A 534 7.57 -4.11 18.98
CA ARG A 534 7.81 -3.23 17.82
C ARG A 534 6.87 -3.53 16.65
N ILE A 535 6.41 -4.77 16.51
CA ILE A 535 5.50 -5.24 15.45
C ILE A 535 4.31 -6.03 16.03
N GLY A 536 3.23 -6.15 15.25
CA GLY A 536 2.09 -7.02 15.55
C GLY A 536 2.14 -8.33 14.76
N PHE A 537 1.48 -9.37 15.26
CA PHE A 537 1.40 -10.69 14.62
C PHE A 537 -0.02 -10.98 14.18
N VAL A 538 -0.19 -11.34 12.92
CA VAL A 538 -1.50 -11.43 12.26
C VAL A 538 -1.74 -12.89 11.84
N PRO A 539 -2.61 -13.63 12.55
CA PRO A 539 -3.04 -14.94 12.06
C PRO A 539 -3.83 -14.74 10.76
N LEU A 540 -3.45 -15.45 9.71
CA LEU A 540 -4.18 -15.51 8.45
C LEU A 540 -4.98 -16.82 8.40
N LEU A 541 -6.31 -16.67 8.33
CA LEU A 541 -7.29 -17.76 8.25
C LEU A 541 -7.73 -17.92 6.80
N GLU A 542 -7.31 -19.01 6.16
CA GLU A 542 -7.43 -19.23 4.71
C GLU A 542 -8.40 -20.35 4.36
N THR A 543 -8.57 -21.34 5.23
CA THR A 543 -9.47 -22.48 5.00
C THR A 543 -10.79 -22.34 5.77
N SER A 544 -11.80 -23.13 5.40
CA SER A 544 -13.07 -23.14 6.13
C SER A 544 -12.91 -23.61 7.57
N ASP A 545 -12.05 -24.60 7.81
CA ASP A 545 -11.80 -25.15 9.15
C ASP A 545 -11.10 -24.12 10.06
N GLU A 546 -10.17 -23.34 9.49
CA GLU A 546 -9.50 -22.24 10.19
C GLU A 546 -10.47 -21.10 10.52
N LEU A 547 -11.36 -20.74 9.58
CA LEU A 547 -12.41 -19.74 9.81
C LEU A 547 -13.40 -20.19 10.89
N GLU A 548 -13.72 -21.48 10.94
CA GLU A 548 -14.57 -22.04 12.00
C GLU A 548 -13.90 -22.04 13.38
N SER A 549 -12.57 -22.16 13.41
CA SER A 549 -11.74 -22.20 14.62
C SER A 549 -11.21 -20.82 15.05
N ALA A 550 -11.62 -19.74 14.36
CA ALA A 550 -11.09 -18.39 14.56
C ALA A 550 -11.21 -17.88 16.01
N ASP A 551 -12.33 -18.17 16.67
CA ASP A 551 -12.57 -17.81 18.06
C ASP A 551 -11.71 -18.63 19.03
N ALA A 552 -11.60 -19.94 18.84
CA ALA A 552 -10.73 -20.79 19.66
C ALA A 552 -9.26 -20.37 19.58
N ILE A 553 -8.76 -20.04 18.39
CA ILE A 553 -7.39 -19.55 18.18
C ILE A 553 -7.17 -18.24 18.94
N LEU A 554 -8.06 -17.26 18.75
CA LEU A 554 -7.96 -15.96 19.40
C LEU A 554 -8.12 -16.04 20.92
N GLU A 555 -9.03 -16.89 21.42
CA GLU A 555 -9.26 -17.05 22.86
C GLU A 555 -8.02 -17.63 23.53
N THR A 556 -7.40 -18.63 22.90
CA THR A 556 -6.14 -19.22 23.36
C THR A 556 -5.02 -18.18 23.40
N LEU A 557 -4.87 -17.38 22.35
CA LEU A 557 -3.89 -16.29 22.29
C LEU A 557 -4.13 -15.22 23.36
N LEU A 558 -5.37 -14.74 23.51
CA LEU A 558 -5.69 -13.65 24.44
C LEU A 558 -5.73 -14.08 25.91
N THR A 559 -5.85 -15.38 26.17
CA THR A 559 -5.76 -15.96 27.52
C THR A 559 -4.31 -16.13 27.97
N ASP A 560 -3.37 -16.31 27.04
CA ASP A 560 -1.94 -16.35 27.37
C ASP A 560 -1.45 -14.97 27.87
N PRO A 561 -0.92 -14.86 29.11
CA PRO A 561 -0.51 -13.57 29.68
C PRO A 561 0.62 -12.89 28.89
N SER A 562 1.54 -13.67 28.31
CA SER A 562 2.66 -13.17 27.54
C SER A 562 2.17 -12.54 26.23
N TYR A 563 1.28 -13.23 25.51
CA TYR A 563 0.70 -12.69 24.29
C TYR A 563 -0.25 -11.51 24.57
N ARG A 564 -1.06 -11.58 25.63
CA ARG A 564 -1.93 -10.47 26.04
C ARG A 564 -1.11 -9.21 26.37
N ARG A 565 0.06 -9.36 26.98
CA ARG A 565 1.00 -8.26 27.23
C ARG A 565 1.49 -7.64 25.93
N LEU A 566 1.88 -8.43 24.93
CA LEU A 566 2.24 -7.95 23.59
C LEU A 566 1.11 -7.10 22.98
N VAL A 567 -0.12 -7.61 23.01
CA VAL A 567 -1.29 -6.88 22.48
C VAL A 567 -1.52 -5.56 23.23
N SER A 568 -1.32 -5.53 24.56
CA SER A 568 -1.43 -4.28 25.36
C SER A 568 -0.38 -3.24 24.99
N LEU A 569 0.87 -3.66 24.77
CA LEU A 569 1.97 -2.77 24.35
C LEU A 569 1.73 -2.18 22.96
N ARG A 570 0.88 -2.84 22.17
CA ARG A 570 0.42 -2.45 20.83
C ARG A 570 -0.92 -1.70 20.85
N GLY A 571 -1.40 -1.25 22.01
CA GLY A 571 -2.61 -0.42 22.14
C GLY A 571 -3.93 -1.18 22.10
N ASP A 572 -3.91 -2.45 22.52
CA ASP A 572 -5.09 -3.33 22.60
C ASP A 572 -5.81 -3.51 21.26
N VAL A 573 -5.03 -3.62 20.18
CA VAL A 573 -5.51 -3.94 18.83
C VAL A 573 -4.86 -5.24 18.35
N GLN A 574 -5.70 -6.23 18.04
CA GLN A 574 -5.28 -7.47 17.40
C GLN A 574 -5.75 -7.47 15.94
N GLU A 575 -4.82 -7.62 15.00
CA GLU A 575 -5.16 -7.75 13.58
C GLU A 575 -5.36 -9.24 13.23
N VAL A 576 -6.36 -9.55 12.40
CA VAL A 576 -6.63 -10.90 11.90
C VAL A 576 -6.86 -10.81 10.41
N MET A 577 -6.14 -11.61 9.63
CA MET A 577 -6.29 -11.63 8.18
C MET A 577 -7.25 -12.74 7.74
N LEU A 578 -8.10 -12.43 6.76
CA LEU A 578 -9.11 -13.33 6.23
C LEU A 578 -8.82 -13.62 4.75
N GLY A 579 -8.55 -14.87 4.42
CA GLY A 579 -8.27 -15.35 3.06
C GLY A 579 -9.54 -15.67 2.29
N TYR A 580 -9.94 -14.80 1.36
CA TYR A 580 -11.16 -15.00 0.54
C TYR A 580 -10.93 -15.99 -0.60
N SER A 581 -9.84 -15.81 -1.35
CA SER A 581 -9.54 -16.64 -2.52
C SER A 581 -9.33 -18.11 -2.14
N ASP A 582 -8.55 -18.37 -1.09
CA ASP A 582 -8.18 -19.75 -0.73
C ASP A 582 -9.35 -20.51 -0.09
N SER A 583 -10.16 -19.84 0.73
CA SER A 583 -11.40 -20.44 1.24
C SER A 583 -12.43 -20.68 0.13
N ASN A 584 -12.50 -19.81 -0.89
CA ASN A 584 -13.33 -20.04 -2.08
C ASN A 584 -12.88 -21.27 -2.87
N LYS A 585 -11.57 -21.47 -3.06
CA LYS A 585 -11.05 -22.66 -3.74
C LYS A 585 -11.37 -23.95 -2.96
N ALA A 586 -11.35 -23.87 -1.63
CA ALA A 586 -11.58 -25.02 -0.76
C ALA A 586 -13.07 -25.41 -0.65
N ALA A 587 -13.98 -24.44 -0.50
CA ALA A 587 -15.38 -24.70 -0.11
C ALA A 587 -16.45 -24.06 -1.02
N GLY A 588 -16.03 -23.33 -2.06
CA GLY A 588 -16.91 -22.55 -2.92
C GLY A 588 -17.29 -21.19 -2.33
N ILE A 589 -17.78 -20.29 -3.20
CA ILE A 589 -17.98 -18.87 -2.88
C ILE A 589 -18.99 -18.65 -1.75
N THR A 590 -20.17 -19.28 -1.84
CA THR A 590 -21.25 -19.08 -0.85
C THR A 590 -20.82 -19.51 0.55
N THR A 591 -20.22 -20.70 0.66
CA THR A 591 -19.75 -21.25 1.93
C THR A 591 -18.66 -20.39 2.54
N SER A 592 -17.64 -20.02 1.75
CA SER A 592 -16.54 -19.15 2.21
C SER A 592 -17.06 -17.81 2.73
N GLN A 593 -17.88 -17.09 1.96
CA GLN A 593 -18.39 -15.77 2.37
C GLN A 593 -19.22 -15.88 3.67
N TRP A 594 -20.02 -16.93 3.81
CA TRP A 594 -20.78 -17.18 5.03
C TRP A 594 -19.88 -17.47 6.23
N GLN A 595 -18.84 -18.30 6.06
CA GLN A 595 -17.89 -18.59 7.14
C GLN A 595 -17.07 -17.38 7.54
N ILE A 596 -16.60 -16.58 6.57
CA ILE A 596 -15.92 -15.30 6.84
C ILE A 596 -16.82 -14.36 7.64
N HIS A 597 -18.10 -14.26 7.25
CA HIS A 597 -19.07 -13.44 7.98
C HIS A 597 -19.29 -13.94 9.41
N ARG A 598 -19.37 -15.25 9.63
CA ARG A 598 -19.50 -15.85 10.98
C ARG A 598 -18.24 -15.65 11.82
N ALA A 599 -17.07 -15.89 11.26
CA ALA A 599 -15.77 -15.72 11.92
C ALA A 599 -15.63 -14.28 12.44
N GLN A 600 -15.85 -13.28 11.59
CA GLN A 600 -15.77 -11.86 11.99
C GLN A 600 -16.68 -11.51 13.17
N ARG A 601 -17.93 -12.01 13.16
CA ARG A 601 -18.89 -11.76 14.26
C ARG A 601 -18.42 -12.38 15.57
N ARG A 602 -18.07 -13.67 15.55
CA ARG A 602 -17.64 -14.44 16.72
C ARG A 602 -16.34 -13.90 17.30
N SER A 603 -15.33 -13.69 16.47
CA SER A 603 -14.03 -13.15 16.88
C SER A 603 -14.16 -11.78 17.52
N ARG A 604 -15.02 -10.90 16.99
CA ARG A 604 -15.26 -9.57 17.58
C ARG A 604 -15.90 -9.67 18.96
N GLU A 605 -16.96 -10.46 19.10
CA GLU A 605 -17.66 -10.67 20.37
C GLU A 605 -16.71 -11.26 21.42
N LEU A 606 -15.86 -12.21 21.02
CA LEU A 606 -14.79 -12.76 21.84
C LEU A 606 -13.79 -11.68 22.27
N ALA A 607 -13.18 -10.95 21.34
CA ALA A 607 -12.12 -9.98 21.63
C ALA A 607 -12.59 -8.85 22.57
N ALA A 608 -13.86 -8.44 22.43
CA ALA A 608 -14.48 -7.47 23.33
C ALA A 608 -14.48 -7.93 24.80
N ARG A 609 -14.59 -9.24 25.09
CA ARG A 609 -14.50 -9.80 26.46
C ARG A 609 -13.11 -9.60 27.09
N TYR A 610 -12.07 -9.40 26.26
CA TYR A 610 -10.69 -9.17 26.69
C TYR A 610 -10.28 -7.69 26.63
N GLY A 611 -11.21 -6.79 26.29
CA GLY A 611 -10.93 -5.37 26.06
C GLY A 611 -10.06 -5.13 24.83
N VAL A 612 -10.03 -6.07 23.88
CA VAL A 612 -9.21 -5.99 22.66
C VAL A 612 -10.10 -5.63 21.48
N ARG A 613 -9.65 -4.68 20.66
CA ARG A 613 -10.28 -4.35 19.38
C ARG A 613 -9.69 -5.20 18.28
N LEU A 614 -10.54 -5.70 17.39
CA LEU A 614 -10.08 -6.40 16.19
C LEU A 614 -9.97 -5.46 15.01
N ARG A 615 -8.87 -5.59 14.27
CA ARG A 615 -8.74 -5.08 12.92
C ARG A 615 -8.78 -6.26 11.96
N PHE A 616 -9.76 -6.30 11.06
CA PHE A 616 -9.76 -7.31 10.01
C PHE A 616 -8.95 -6.82 8.82
N PHE A 617 -7.99 -7.65 8.39
CA PHE A 617 -7.29 -7.48 7.14
C PHE A 617 -7.95 -8.37 6.08
N HIS A 618 -8.63 -7.75 5.13
CA HIS A 618 -9.36 -8.45 4.08
C HIS A 618 -8.44 -8.79 2.90
N GLY A 619 -8.07 -10.06 2.77
CA GLY A 619 -7.39 -10.64 1.59
C GLY A 619 -8.30 -10.76 0.37
N ARG A 620 -9.10 -9.72 0.09
CA ARG A 620 -10.04 -9.67 -1.04
C ARG A 620 -9.29 -9.40 -2.34
N GLY A 621 -9.84 -9.92 -3.43
CA GLY A 621 -9.31 -9.74 -4.77
C GLY A 621 -10.23 -9.00 -5.73
N GLY A 622 -9.74 -8.76 -6.94
CA GLY A 622 -10.45 -7.98 -7.96
C GLY A 622 -11.61 -8.72 -8.63
N SER A 623 -11.51 -10.04 -8.76
CA SER A 623 -12.54 -10.88 -9.36
C SER A 623 -13.55 -11.41 -8.34
N VAL A 624 -14.78 -11.68 -8.77
CA VAL A 624 -15.85 -12.27 -7.91
C VAL A 624 -15.37 -13.52 -7.17
N GLY A 625 -14.61 -14.40 -7.85
CA GLY A 625 -14.03 -15.62 -7.28
C GLY A 625 -12.94 -15.37 -6.22
N ARG A 626 -12.47 -14.13 -6.07
CA ARG A 626 -11.56 -13.68 -5.00
C ARG A 626 -12.25 -12.72 -4.01
N GLY A 627 -13.58 -12.63 -4.06
CA GLY A 627 -14.37 -11.70 -3.25
C GLY A 627 -14.45 -10.28 -3.80
N GLY A 628 -14.16 -10.12 -5.10
CA GLY A 628 -14.23 -8.85 -5.84
C GLY A 628 -15.64 -8.45 -6.27
N GLY A 629 -15.76 -7.20 -6.69
CA GLY A 629 -17.01 -6.47 -6.91
C GLY A 629 -16.82 -5.00 -6.53
N PRO A 630 -17.87 -4.17 -6.56
CA PRO A 630 -17.77 -2.78 -6.11
C PRO A 630 -17.32 -2.71 -4.64
N THR A 631 -16.13 -2.13 -4.40
CA THR A 631 -15.50 -2.09 -3.06
C THR A 631 -16.45 -1.50 -2.01
N TYR A 632 -17.17 -0.43 -2.36
CA TYR A 632 -18.11 0.24 -1.47
C TYR A 632 -19.21 -0.70 -0.96
N GLU A 633 -19.92 -1.38 -1.87
CA GLU A 633 -20.99 -2.32 -1.51
C GLU A 633 -20.45 -3.48 -0.67
N ALA A 634 -19.27 -3.95 -1.02
CA ALA A 634 -18.63 -5.07 -0.35
C ALA A 634 -18.19 -4.73 1.10
N VAL A 635 -17.81 -3.46 1.37
CA VAL A 635 -17.55 -2.95 2.72
C VAL A 635 -18.84 -2.72 3.49
N MET A 636 -19.86 -2.15 2.85
CA MET A 636 -21.17 -1.92 3.47
C MET A 636 -21.90 -3.22 3.86
N ALA A 637 -21.61 -4.32 3.18
CA ALA A 637 -22.15 -5.65 3.47
C ALA A 637 -21.41 -6.39 4.61
N LEU A 638 -20.32 -5.84 5.15
CA LEU A 638 -19.60 -6.46 6.26
C LEU A 638 -20.48 -6.51 7.53
N PRO A 639 -20.27 -7.52 8.41
CA PRO A 639 -21.00 -7.62 9.67
C PRO A 639 -20.93 -6.31 10.47
N ARG A 640 -22.07 -5.88 11.02
CA ARG A 640 -22.14 -4.70 11.89
C ARG A 640 -21.04 -4.72 12.95
N GLY A 641 -20.22 -3.68 13.01
CA GLY A 641 -19.15 -3.51 14.00
C GLY A 641 -17.85 -4.25 13.69
N SER A 642 -17.69 -4.89 12.52
CA SER A 642 -16.39 -5.48 12.13
C SER A 642 -15.38 -4.45 11.61
N VAL A 643 -15.84 -3.32 11.07
CA VAL A 643 -14.96 -2.24 10.64
C VAL A 643 -14.47 -1.41 11.84
N ASP A 644 -15.39 -0.94 12.70
CA ASP A 644 -15.09 -0.13 13.90
C ASP A 644 -14.05 0.99 13.67
N GLY A 645 -14.12 1.65 12.51
CA GLY A 645 -13.20 2.72 12.09
C GLY A 645 -11.92 2.22 11.39
N GLN A 646 -11.62 0.93 11.39
CA GLN A 646 -10.38 0.39 10.81
C GLN A 646 -10.68 -0.55 9.64
N LEU A 647 -10.15 -0.21 8.47
CA LEU A 647 -10.29 -1.01 7.27
C LEU A 647 -8.90 -1.25 6.66
N LYS A 648 -8.44 -2.50 6.67
CA LYS A 648 -7.25 -2.92 5.93
C LYS A 648 -7.68 -3.91 4.86
N LEU A 649 -7.34 -3.64 3.61
CA LEU A 649 -7.75 -4.47 2.48
C LEU A 649 -6.63 -4.64 1.47
N THR A 650 -6.57 -5.81 0.85
CA THR A 650 -5.63 -6.09 -0.22
C THR A 650 -6.09 -5.44 -1.52
N GLU A 651 -5.17 -4.74 -2.18
CA GLU A 651 -5.31 -4.25 -3.54
C GLU A 651 -4.49 -5.13 -4.46
N GLN A 652 -5.18 -6.06 -5.11
CA GLN A 652 -4.52 -7.02 -5.99
C GLN A 652 -3.95 -6.36 -7.23
N GLY A 653 -2.77 -6.81 -7.64
CA GLY A 653 -2.04 -6.25 -8.78
C GLY A 653 -2.90 -6.07 -10.03
N GLU A 654 -3.82 -7.00 -10.32
CA GLU A 654 -4.70 -6.93 -11.50
C GLU A 654 -5.72 -5.80 -11.53
N VAL A 655 -5.98 -5.14 -10.40
CA VAL A 655 -6.92 -4.01 -10.33
C VAL A 655 -6.25 -2.69 -9.98
N ILE A 656 -4.94 -2.70 -9.69
CA ILE A 656 -4.22 -1.48 -9.30
C ILE A 656 -4.27 -0.44 -10.42
N SER A 657 -4.08 -0.84 -11.69
CA SER A 657 -4.12 0.09 -12.80
C SER A 657 -5.51 0.72 -12.96
N ASP A 658 -6.57 -0.10 -12.90
CA ASP A 658 -7.94 0.39 -13.00
C ASP A 658 -8.33 1.33 -11.86
N LYS A 659 -7.84 1.09 -10.65
CA LYS A 659 -8.14 1.94 -9.49
C LYS A 659 -7.29 3.19 -9.44
N TYR A 660 -6.00 3.09 -9.77
CA TYR A 660 -5.00 4.08 -9.38
C TYR A 660 -4.19 4.68 -10.55
N ALA A 661 -4.36 4.23 -11.80
CA ALA A 661 -3.58 4.76 -12.93
C ALA A 661 -3.91 6.22 -13.26
N LEU A 662 -5.15 6.67 -12.99
CA LEU A 662 -5.56 8.06 -13.22
C LEU A 662 -5.93 8.76 -11.91
N PRO A 663 -5.50 10.03 -11.67
CA PRO A 663 -5.81 10.78 -10.46
C PRO A 663 -7.30 10.83 -10.12
N VAL A 664 -8.17 10.98 -11.13
CA VAL A 664 -9.62 11.00 -10.93
C VAL A 664 -10.16 9.65 -10.45
N LEU A 665 -9.66 8.54 -11.00
CA LEU A 665 -10.05 7.19 -10.59
C LEU A 665 -9.50 6.88 -9.19
N ALA A 666 -8.25 7.26 -8.95
CA ALA A 666 -7.60 7.13 -7.66
C ALA A 666 -8.37 7.88 -6.58
N ARG A 667 -8.76 9.14 -6.85
CA ARG A 667 -9.55 9.96 -5.94
C ARG A 667 -10.94 9.39 -5.66
N ASP A 668 -11.59 8.81 -6.67
CA ASP A 668 -12.93 8.23 -6.48
C ASP A 668 -12.89 6.90 -5.70
N ASN A 669 -11.82 6.12 -5.88
CA ASN A 669 -11.64 4.85 -5.16
C ASN A 669 -11.23 5.05 -3.70
N LEU A 670 -10.40 6.05 -3.40
CA LEU A 670 -9.98 6.43 -2.05
C LEU A 670 -11.13 7.11 -1.28
#